data_AF-A0A5M9MXY1-F1
#
_entry.id   AF-A0A5M9MXY1-F1
#
_cell.length_a   1.000
_cell.length_b   1.000
_cell.length_c   1.000
_cell.angle_alpha   90.00
_cell.angle_beta   90.00
_cell.angle_gamma   90.00
#
_symmetry.space_group_name_H-M   'P 1'
#
loop_
_entity.id
_entity.type
_entity.pdbx_description
1 polymer ?
#
loop_
_entity_poly.entity_id
_entity_poly.type
_entity_poly.pdbx_seq_one_letter_code
_entity_poly.pdbx_strand_id
1 'polypeptide(L)'
;MLGQPLHGLAVIATLGNCALANPLAHWNVPGNASLNSERLMSRDTTEFDQTDLSFIKRMAAIGDSYSAGIGAGDRLGTIVEALDPKSDWACSRYDHAYPYLIHTDERLGDQDARTFQFKSCSGAVIDNVINDQIPNISGNQQVILLSAGGNDAELSNILNQCIFQWAVFNPNQVNAAKTAALADPKYAWAKTFDWDSLGLGCDGQLARTKKLIAGDAFSKSLDSVISAAKAKLGSDGMIYYTGYAKFFAEDLSSACDKVSWSTWIYKLYNLFQDTEKLTKGHRKTMNDLVDAVNSQISAAVKRAGDKVKFVDYDSYVGHFNGRFCEDGVDESTVESNTRTGLMFYELNTWDPLGRNPWKRSVDNPLEGTFEGSVNQLAQITLLMDPGAQLSDQALISDASTASITVSDVVLLSSAAVPDIEIPNILPDGYGRVFHPQILLHQLIAELVIYEIVNKNEQDNRLPAIPEKLSFDSCPHYPSSGSNASDGQQIAVASYINPLADPAAWDRLIAYPVKKMPILVANVVNGPDSAVDKTWADVINRASASGKTVLGYVRTGYLGVSEQKFTTRLGLGDLADWTAQIEEDIDMWYTLYGSSIGGIFFDEGWPECGDNNKYVDLYKYINDYTKRAHPGAYTILNPGSPIASCFEDTMDTLLTFELSYEAYTSSYTPNDWTPKDPRKLWHIVYNVPESAVSKVTKLAKKRGAGFLQLTDDTLPNPYDTLPGDSYIQGMMGAIEGGSLLNTDASSWMSGNAAAAVSGLSASTSDYTSAKLSWNAALNALGYYVYSGDSVIASVPSSMTTITIGGLQPGASHAFQISAVGGGGQIGSSSNTATVNTKSLPNGKTIVNYHSSPGADSTTVQADILVPYAFIRLYIWNSVGCEFDTDPGWSVNFKVDEYVCTHYMVEGTMLYKYSGTLPEGSTAPPWAWSVVGPITLDIKDYTYKWTLPLGTSTIDTSKFVVQAQGYNPLTNVFEPDPSAYDCKGSSMCTTPDFVKWCDHAVNTLQRYDDPFYFATSANETGINQSGNCWGDQTRSCGVFIQGDASCSISGNDLWNDYQNIRKIGGCSKCGSFHREDGCLITINYVYQCDNHG
;
A
#
# COMPACT_ATOMS: atom_id res chain seq x y z
N MET A 1 28.17 -3.46 1.62
CA MET A 1 28.46 -3.32 0.19
C MET A 1 27.31 -2.53 -0.42
N LEU A 2 27.52 -1.22 -0.58
CA LEU A 2 27.02 -0.34 -1.64
C LEU A 2 25.70 -0.75 -2.32
N GLY A 3 24.57 -0.19 -1.88
CA GLY A 3 23.29 -0.20 -2.58
C GLY A 3 22.89 1.22 -2.96
N GLN A 4 22.88 1.48 -4.27
CA GLN A 4 22.72 2.77 -4.93
C GLN A 4 21.28 3.36 -4.81
N PRO A 5 21.08 4.66 -4.48
CA PRO A 5 19.76 5.32 -4.58
C PRO A 5 19.27 5.54 -6.02
N LEU A 6 18.20 4.85 -6.42
CA LEU A 6 17.40 5.19 -7.61
C LEU A 6 16.13 5.97 -7.21
N HIS A 7 15.58 6.97 -7.92
CA HIS A 7 16.04 8.01 -8.86
C HIS A 7 14.89 9.04 -8.91
N GLY A 8 15.23 10.33 -8.98
CA GLY A 8 14.30 11.48 -8.93
C GLY A 8 13.40 11.71 -10.15
N LEU A 9 13.00 10.68 -10.89
CA LEU A 9 12.16 10.83 -12.10
C LEU A 9 10.70 10.44 -11.92
N ALA A 10 10.36 9.65 -10.89
CA ALA A 10 8.98 9.18 -10.69
C ALA A 10 8.03 10.34 -10.33
N VAL A 11 8.57 11.45 -9.83
CA VAL A 11 7.85 12.57 -9.25
C VAL A 11 7.08 13.40 -10.29
N ILE A 12 7.50 13.39 -11.56
CA ILE A 12 6.93 14.31 -12.54
C ILE A 12 5.61 13.83 -13.14
N ALA A 13 5.40 12.51 -13.20
CA ALA A 13 4.14 11.93 -13.64
C ALA A 13 3.07 11.92 -12.53
N THR A 14 3.48 11.74 -11.26
CA THR A 14 2.55 11.58 -10.13
C THR A 14 2.23 12.87 -9.37
N LEU A 15 3.10 13.89 -9.31
CA LEU A 15 2.75 15.16 -8.66
C LEU A 15 1.83 16.07 -9.49
N GLY A 16 1.84 15.91 -10.83
CA GLY A 16 0.90 16.61 -11.71
C GLY A 16 -0.57 16.22 -11.45
N ASN A 17 -0.84 14.99 -11.03
CA ASN A 17 -2.21 14.50 -10.85
C ASN A 17 -2.87 14.92 -9.53
N CYS A 18 -2.12 15.37 -8.52
CA CYS A 18 -2.70 15.87 -7.27
C CYS A 18 -2.77 17.40 -7.19
N ALA A 19 -1.90 18.14 -7.90
CA ALA A 19 -1.92 19.61 -7.90
C ALA A 19 -2.90 20.23 -8.91
N LEU A 20 -3.36 19.47 -9.92
CA LEU A 20 -4.24 19.97 -10.99
C LEU A 20 -5.75 19.78 -10.77
N ALA A 21 -6.16 19.15 -9.67
CA ALA A 21 -7.56 18.86 -9.43
C ALA A 21 -8.33 20.00 -8.73
N ASN A 22 -7.67 21.08 -8.27
CA ASN A 22 -8.38 22.19 -7.64
C ASN A 22 -7.61 23.54 -7.65
N PRO A 23 -7.89 24.47 -8.58
CA PRO A 23 -7.21 25.77 -8.67
C PRO A 23 -7.67 26.79 -7.59
N LEU A 24 -8.23 26.36 -6.45
CA LEU A 24 -8.74 27.26 -5.42
C LEU A 24 -8.38 26.87 -3.97
N ALA A 25 -7.59 25.81 -3.75
CA ALA A 25 -7.40 25.25 -2.40
C ALA A 25 -6.19 25.77 -1.59
N HIS A 26 -5.33 26.65 -2.14
CA HIS A 26 -4.17 27.19 -1.39
C HIS A 26 -4.13 28.71 -1.39
N TRP A 27 -4.81 29.34 -0.42
CA TRP A 27 -4.69 30.80 -0.21
C TRP A 27 -4.73 31.29 1.23
N ASN A 28 -4.66 30.43 2.23
CA ASN A 28 -4.62 30.91 3.61
C ASN A 28 -3.88 29.94 4.53
N VAL A 29 -2.55 30.01 4.58
CA VAL A 29 -1.77 29.98 5.84
C VAL A 29 -0.44 30.73 5.64
N PRO A 30 -0.24 31.94 6.21
CA PRO A 30 1.08 32.51 6.42
C PRO A 30 1.69 31.86 7.67
N GLY A 31 2.72 31.03 7.51
CA GLY A 31 3.24 30.23 8.62
C GLY A 31 4.63 29.65 8.38
N ASN A 32 5.61 30.55 8.27
CA ASN A 32 7.01 30.35 8.65
C ASN A 32 7.61 28.94 8.37
N ALA A 33 7.96 28.69 7.12
CA ALA A 33 8.90 27.64 6.75
C ALA A 33 10.32 28.05 7.18
N SER A 34 10.65 27.83 8.45
CA SER A 34 12.05 27.61 8.84
C SER A 34 12.17 26.15 9.26
N LEU A 35 12.60 25.30 8.33
CA LEU A 35 13.13 23.99 8.66
C LEU A 35 14.34 24.24 9.57
N ASN A 36 14.18 23.88 10.84
CA ASN A 36 15.21 24.00 11.86
C ASN A 36 16.31 22.96 11.53
N SER A 37 17.30 23.39 10.75
CA SER A 37 18.33 22.55 10.12
C SER A 37 19.49 22.13 11.03
N GLU A 38 19.47 22.45 12.32
CA GLU A 38 20.64 22.26 13.20
C GLU A 38 20.73 20.92 13.95
N ARG A 39 20.00 19.87 13.56
CA ARG A 39 20.20 18.52 14.17
C ARG A 39 20.29 17.33 13.22
N LEU A 40 20.37 17.55 11.92
CA LEU A 40 20.47 16.46 10.92
C LEU A 40 21.89 16.22 10.37
N MET A 41 22.90 16.97 10.80
CA MET A 41 24.27 16.86 10.29
C MET A 41 25.25 16.46 11.40
N SER A 42 25.17 15.19 11.79
CA SER A 42 26.33 14.43 12.28
C SER A 42 26.25 13.03 11.67
N ARG A 43 26.34 12.95 10.34
CA ARG A 43 26.67 11.72 9.62
C ARG A 43 28.18 11.70 9.45
N ASP A 44 28.85 10.91 10.27
CA ASP A 44 30.20 10.45 9.97
C ASP A 44 30.08 9.09 9.28
N THR A 45 29.82 9.09 7.98
CA THR A 45 29.96 7.90 7.12
C THR A 45 30.35 8.33 5.70
N THR A 46 31.50 7.84 5.26
CA THR A 46 32.15 8.12 3.98
C THR A 46 31.49 7.46 2.75
N GLU A 47 30.14 7.40 2.68
CA GLU A 47 29.41 6.83 1.54
C GLU A 47 28.67 7.92 0.75
N PHE A 48 28.79 7.88 -0.58
CA PHE A 48 28.28 8.88 -1.53
C PHE A 48 26.74 8.81 -1.65
N ASP A 49 26.04 9.91 -1.32
CA ASP A 49 24.60 10.10 -1.55
C ASP A 49 24.38 10.74 -2.93
N GLN A 50 23.64 10.05 -3.80
CA GLN A 50 23.44 10.45 -5.20
C GLN A 50 22.46 11.62 -5.32
N THR A 51 21.57 11.76 -4.34
CA THR A 51 20.57 12.83 -4.27
C THR A 51 21.08 14.09 -3.57
N ASP A 52 22.25 14.01 -2.92
CA ASP A 52 22.93 15.17 -2.35
C ASP A 52 23.59 16.01 -3.46
N LEU A 53 22.90 17.08 -3.85
CA LEU A 53 23.37 18.08 -4.79
C LEU A 53 23.93 19.32 -4.08
N SER A 54 24.19 19.24 -2.76
CA SER A 54 24.70 20.35 -1.97
C SER A 54 26.08 20.83 -2.39
N PHE A 55 26.79 20.06 -3.21
CA PHE A 55 28.03 20.49 -3.86
C PHE A 55 27.82 21.68 -4.81
N ILE A 56 26.61 21.92 -5.32
CA ILE A 56 26.29 23.04 -6.21
C ILE A 56 26.18 24.32 -5.38
N LYS A 57 27.27 25.08 -5.30
CA LYS A 57 27.34 26.38 -4.62
C LYS A 57 27.18 27.57 -5.57
N ARG A 58 27.35 27.38 -6.89
CA ARG A 58 27.25 28.44 -7.89
C ARG A 58 26.40 27.99 -9.07
N MET A 59 25.27 28.65 -9.27
CA MET A 59 24.42 28.40 -10.43
C MET A 59 23.87 29.68 -11.04
N ALA A 60 23.59 29.65 -12.34
CA ALA A 60 23.02 30.77 -13.07
C ALA A 60 21.90 30.31 -13.99
N ALA A 61 20.93 31.19 -14.24
CA ALA A 61 19.88 30.98 -15.21
C ALA A 61 19.89 32.11 -16.22
N ILE A 62 19.99 31.76 -17.50
CA ILE A 62 20.02 32.66 -18.63
C ILE A 62 19.03 32.16 -19.69
N GLY A 63 18.43 33.07 -20.43
CA GLY A 63 17.49 32.70 -21.48
C GLY A 63 16.39 33.70 -21.72
N ASP A 64 15.37 33.21 -22.40
CA ASP A 64 14.18 33.93 -22.83
C ASP A 64 13.04 33.89 -21.79
N SER A 65 11.82 34.18 -22.26
CA SER A 65 10.61 34.21 -21.45
C SER A 65 10.24 32.87 -20.81
N TYR A 66 10.63 31.75 -21.41
CA TYR A 66 10.36 30.41 -20.87
C TYR A 66 11.25 30.11 -19.67
N SER A 67 12.44 30.72 -19.61
CA SER A 67 13.28 30.66 -18.41
C SER A 67 12.94 31.75 -17.40
N ALA A 68 12.42 32.90 -17.83
CA ALA A 68 11.96 33.96 -16.92
C ALA A 68 10.65 33.58 -16.21
N GLY A 69 9.83 32.74 -16.84
CA GLY A 69 8.61 32.17 -16.28
C GLY A 69 7.40 33.11 -16.33
N ILE A 70 7.18 33.77 -17.46
CA ILE A 70 6.12 34.77 -17.61
C ILE A 70 4.76 34.20 -17.16
N GLY A 71 4.19 34.80 -16.13
CA GLY A 71 2.88 34.45 -15.58
C GLY A 71 2.92 33.40 -14.46
N ALA A 72 4.04 32.71 -14.25
CA ALA A 72 4.15 31.62 -13.29
C ALA A 72 4.41 32.14 -11.87
N GLY A 73 3.34 32.43 -11.12
CA GLY A 73 3.43 32.90 -9.72
C GLY A 73 3.59 34.42 -9.62
N ASP A 74 4.40 34.89 -8.67
CA ASP A 74 4.64 36.30 -8.43
C ASP A 74 5.86 36.81 -9.20
N ARG A 75 5.70 37.97 -9.85
CA ARG A 75 6.80 38.65 -10.55
C ARG A 75 7.79 39.17 -9.51
N LEU A 76 9.05 38.79 -9.66
CA LEU A 76 10.16 39.20 -8.81
C LEU A 76 10.49 40.68 -9.00
N GLY A 77 11.05 41.29 -7.95
CA GLY A 77 11.36 42.73 -7.90
C GLY A 77 10.14 43.59 -7.58
N THR A 78 10.27 44.90 -7.78
CA THR A 78 9.19 45.85 -7.51
C THR A 78 8.86 46.70 -8.74
N ILE A 79 7.64 47.24 -8.80
CA ILE A 79 7.22 48.14 -9.90
C ILE A 79 8.10 49.38 -10.04
N VAL A 80 8.78 49.81 -8.97
CA VAL A 80 9.71 50.95 -9.01
C VAL A 80 11.00 50.58 -9.75
N GLU A 81 11.38 49.30 -9.74
CA GLU A 81 12.56 48.77 -10.44
C GLU A 81 12.28 48.53 -11.93
N ALA A 82 11.04 48.72 -12.40
CA ALA A 82 10.67 48.62 -13.82
C ALA A 82 11.50 49.53 -14.74
N LEU A 83 12.00 50.64 -14.19
CA LEU A 83 12.82 51.62 -14.93
C LEU A 83 14.28 51.18 -15.12
N ASP A 84 14.74 50.16 -14.39
CA ASP A 84 16.02 49.51 -14.67
C ASP A 84 15.77 48.32 -15.61
N PRO A 85 16.16 48.39 -16.89
CA PRO A 85 15.89 47.33 -17.87
C PRO A 85 16.57 45.99 -17.53
N LYS A 86 17.45 45.95 -16.53
CA LYS A 86 18.14 44.75 -16.06
C LYS A 86 17.54 44.15 -14.78
N SER A 87 16.54 44.81 -14.19
CA SER A 87 15.89 44.34 -12.96
C SER A 87 15.08 43.07 -13.18
N ASP A 88 14.77 42.37 -12.10
CA ASP A 88 13.90 41.20 -12.13
C ASP A 88 12.49 41.57 -12.63
N TRP A 89 12.01 42.75 -12.23
CA TRP A 89 10.74 43.29 -12.69
C TRP A 89 10.80 43.51 -14.20
N ALA A 90 11.71 44.34 -14.73
CA ALA A 90 11.77 44.66 -16.16
C ALA A 90 11.90 43.41 -17.06
N CYS A 91 12.68 42.41 -16.62
CA CYS A 91 12.84 41.16 -17.36
C CYS A 91 11.69 40.15 -17.21
N SER A 92 10.67 40.46 -16.41
CA SER A 92 9.52 39.61 -16.12
C SER A 92 9.93 38.23 -15.57
N ARG A 93 10.80 38.23 -14.55
CA ARG A 93 11.19 37.00 -13.84
C ARG A 93 10.19 36.68 -12.75
N TYR A 94 9.88 35.39 -12.56
CA TYR A 94 8.88 34.95 -11.59
C TYR A 94 9.44 33.90 -10.62
N ASP A 95 8.83 33.81 -9.44
CA ASP A 95 9.21 32.90 -8.36
C ASP A 95 8.82 31.42 -8.59
N HIS A 96 7.90 31.12 -9.51
CA HIS A 96 7.61 29.74 -9.94
C HIS A 96 8.18 29.41 -11.32
N ALA A 97 9.11 30.22 -11.83
CA ALA A 97 9.89 29.86 -13.00
C ALA A 97 10.78 28.64 -12.68
N TYR A 98 10.92 27.71 -13.63
CA TYR A 98 11.71 26.48 -13.42
C TYR A 98 13.12 26.71 -12.86
N PRO A 99 13.87 27.79 -13.21
CA PRO A 99 15.17 28.02 -12.61
C PRO A 99 15.12 28.43 -11.13
N TYR A 100 14.06 29.14 -10.73
CA TYR A 100 13.84 29.52 -9.34
C TYR A 100 13.45 28.29 -8.52
N LEU A 101 12.57 27.43 -9.07
CA LEU A 101 12.20 26.16 -8.43
C LEU A 101 13.41 25.26 -8.17
N ILE A 102 14.32 25.11 -9.15
CA ILE A 102 15.58 24.37 -8.99
C ILE A 102 16.47 25.01 -7.92
N HIS A 103 16.57 26.34 -7.89
CA HIS A 103 17.36 27.06 -6.91
C HIS A 103 16.90 26.78 -5.47
N THR A 104 15.58 26.69 -5.27
CA THR A 104 14.96 26.46 -3.96
C THR A 104 14.85 24.99 -3.55
N ASP A 105 15.19 24.06 -4.43
CA ASP A 105 15.07 22.62 -4.16
C ASP A 105 16.00 22.15 -3.03
N GLU A 106 15.44 21.38 -2.09
CA GLU A 106 16.13 20.94 -0.88
C GLU A 106 17.34 20.02 -1.17
N ARG A 107 17.34 19.29 -2.29
CA ARG A 107 18.46 18.42 -2.69
C ARG A 107 19.73 19.21 -2.94
N LEU A 108 19.62 20.48 -3.31
CA LEU A 108 20.77 21.35 -3.48
C LEU A 108 21.29 21.90 -2.11
N GLY A 109 20.69 21.52 -0.98
CA GLY A 109 21.08 21.97 0.36
C GLY A 109 20.76 23.44 0.62
N ASP A 110 21.41 24.02 1.64
CA ASP A 110 21.15 25.39 2.11
C ASP A 110 21.21 26.44 0.99
N GLN A 111 20.11 27.19 0.82
CA GLN A 111 19.96 28.22 -0.20
C GLN A 111 20.91 29.39 0.04
N ASP A 112 21.13 29.78 1.30
CA ASP A 112 22.01 30.89 1.67
C ASP A 112 23.48 30.55 1.41
N ALA A 113 23.81 29.26 1.39
CA ALA A 113 25.14 28.76 1.02
C ALA A 113 25.37 28.75 -0.51
N ARG A 114 24.38 29.14 -1.33
CA ARG A 114 24.42 29.11 -2.79
C ARG A 114 24.35 30.51 -3.39
N THR A 115 25.19 30.78 -4.38
CA THR A 115 25.03 31.95 -5.24
C THR A 115 24.19 31.57 -6.46
N PHE A 116 22.95 32.05 -6.50
CA PHE A 116 22.09 31.96 -7.69
C PHE A 116 22.05 33.29 -8.45
N GLN A 117 22.35 33.26 -9.75
CA GLN A 117 22.28 34.44 -10.62
C GLN A 117 21.20 34.27 -11.69
N PHE A 118 19.99 34.77 -11.40
CA PHE A 118 18.88 34.75 -12.34
C PHE A 118 18.97 35.93 -13.31
N LYS A 119 19.25 35.66 -14.59
CA LYS A 119 19.49 36.67 -15.64
C LYS A 119 18.66 36.49 -16.91
N SER A 120 17.79 35.48 -16.97
CA SER A 120 16.81 35.29 -18.04
C SER A 120 15.92 36.51 -18.22
N CYS A 121 15.46 36.79 -19.42
CA CYS A 121 14.71 38.00 -19.73
C CYS A 121 13.68 37.75 -20.83
N SER A 122 12.46 38.22 -20.62
CA SER A 122 11.40 38.18 -21.63
C SER A 122 11.84 38.84 -22.94
N GLY A 123 11.52 38.21 -24.07
CA GLY A 123 11.85 38.72 -25.41
C GLY A 123 13.32 38.57 -25.83
N ALA A 124 14.20 38.04 -24.97
CA ALA A 124 15.61 37.86 -25.31
C ALA A 124 15.79 36.91 -26.52
N VAL A 125 16.49 37.38 -27.54
CA VAL A 125 17.08 36.52 -28.58
C VAL A 125 18.46 36.04 -28.15
N ILE A 126 19.04 35.08 -28.87
CA ILE A 126 20.38 34.54 -28.56
C ILE A 126 21.44 35.65 -28.41
N ASP A 127 21.39 36.68 -29.26
CA ASP A 127 22.32 37.81 -29.18
C ASP A 127 22.20 38.58 -27.85
N ASN A 128 21.00 38.71 -27.27
CA ASN A 128 20.83 39.31 -25.94
C ASN A 128 21.40 38.40 -24.85
N VAL A 129 21.21 37.09 -24.96
CA VAL A 129 21.78 36.14 -23.99
C VAL A 129 23.32 36.26 -23.97
N ILE A 130 23.95 36.38 -25.13
CA ILE A 130 25.41 36.54 -25.28
C ILE A 130 25.90 37.89 -24.77
N ASN A 131 25.24 38.99 -25.12
CA ASN A 131 25.77 40.33 -24.89
C ASN A 131 25.28 40.96 -23.58
N ASP A 132 24.10 40.58 -23.10
CA ASP A 132 23.44 41.23 -21.98
C ASP A 132 23.31 40.31 -20.75
N GLN A 133 23.21 38.99 -20.92
CA GLN A 133 23.01 38.08 -19.79
C GLN A 133 24.31 37.40 -19.33
N ILE A 134 25.01 36.71 -20.24
CA ILE A 134 26.25 35.96 -19.93
C ILE A 134 27.36 36.84 -19.30
N PRO A 135 27.57 38.10 -19.71
CA PRO A 135 28.58 38.95 -19.08
C PRO A 135 28.27 39.26 -17.61
N ASN A 136 26.98 39.27 -17.25
CA ASN A 136 26.49 39.59 -15.91
C ASN A 136 26.38 38.37 -14.97
N ILE A 137 26.71 37.17 -15.45
CA ILE A 137 26.95 36.01 -14.58
C ILE A 137 28.43 35.87 -14.26
N SER A 138 28.74 35.51 -13.03
CA SER A 138 30.12 35.29 -12.57
C SER A 138 30.69 34.00 -13.17
N GLY A 139 32.01 33.84 -13.16
CA GLY A 139 32.66 32.59 -13.60
C GLY A 139 32.56 31.47 -12.57
N ASN A 140 33.11 30.31 -12.94
CA ASN A 140 33.13 29.08 -12.12
C ASN A 140 31.73 28.56 -11.76
N GLN A 141 30.78 28.65 -12.70
CA GLN A 141 29.43 28.10 -12.51
C GLN A 141 29.46 26.58 -12.54
N GLN A 142 28.73 25.94 -11.62
CA GLN A 142 28.56 24.49 -11.59
C GLN A 142 27.32 24.06 -12.38
N VAL A 143 26.30 24.92 -12.41
CA VAL A 143 25.09 24.72 -13.22
C VAL A 143 24.76 26.02 -13.95
N ILE A 144 24.55 25.94 -15.26
CA ILE A 144 23.92 26.99 -16.05
C ILE A 144 22.64 26.43 -16.67
N LEU A 145 21.51 27.04 -16.35
CA LEU A 145 20.21 26.75 -16.95
C LEU A 145 20.01 27.67 -18.16
N LEU A 146 19.72 27.11 -19.34
CA LEU A 146 19.64 27.85 -20.59
C LEU A 146 18.37 27.52 -21.39
N SER A 147 17.61 28.55 -21.77
CA SER A 147 16.49 28.47 -22.72
C SER A 147 16.63 29.60 -23.74
N ALA A 148 16.89 29.30 -25.01
CA ALA A 148 16.98 30.33 -26.05
C ALA A 148 16.70 29.74 -27.45
N GLY A 149 16.38 30.62 -28.41
CA GLY A 149 16.16 30.25 -29.82
C GLY A 149 14.70 30.36 -30.30
N GLY A 150 13.73 30.40 -29.40
CA GLY A 150 12.31 30.58 -29.76
C GLY A 150 12.03 31.96 -30.38
N ASN A 151 12.58 33.02 -29.78
CA ASN A 151 12.45 34.39 -30.33
C ASN A 151 13.23 34.54 -31.66
N ASP A 152 14.39 33.90 -31.78
CA ASP A 152 15.19 33.85 -33.01
C ASP A 152 14.47 33.11 -34.16
N ALA A 153 13.50 32.24 -33.83
CA ALA A 153 12.60 31.59 -34.77
C ALA A 153 11.34 32.43 -35.09
N GLU A 154 11.26 33.66 -34.60
CA GLU A 154 10.14 34.59 -34.84
C GLU A 154 8.77 34.09 -34.34
N LEU A 155 8.73 33.40 -33.19
CA LEU A 155 7.46 32.89 -32.62
C LEU A 155 6.40 34.00 -32.46
N SER A 156 6.78 35.18 -31.97
CA SER A 156 5.86 36.32 -31.83
C SER A 156 5.21 36.73 -33.16
N ASN A 157 5.92 36.61 -34.28
CA ASN A 157 5.37 36.90 -35.61
C ASN A 157 4.41 35.81 -36.07
N ILE A 158 4.67 34.54 -35.70
CA ILE A 158 3.72 33.44 -35.94
C ILE A 158 2.43 33.68 -35.14
N LEU A 159 2.54 34.02 -33.86
CA LEU A 159 1.37 34.33 -33.04
C LEU A 159 0.57 35.51 -33.62
N ASN A 160 1.24 36.52 -34.14
CA ASN A 160 0.59 37.63 -34.84
C ASN A 160 -0.10 37.17 -36.13
N GLN A 161 0.59 36.47 -37.03
CA GLN A 161 0.07 36.17 -38.37
C GLN A 161 -0.94 35.01 -38.39
N CYS A 162 -0.79 34.04 -37.49
CA CYS A 162 -1.53 32.77 -37.51
C CYS A 162 -2.57 32.61 -36.40
N ILE A 163 -2.44 33.33 -35.28
CA ILE A 163 -3.25 33.09 -34.08
C ILE A 163 -4.13 34.29 -33.74
N PHE A 164 -3.51 35.41 -33.36
CA PHE A 164 -4.20 36.55 -32.76
C PHE A 164 -4.49 37.68 -33.73
N GLN A 165 -3.79 37.76 -34.87
CA GLN A 165 -3.95 38.83 -35.84
C GLN A 165 -3.90 40.23 -35.21
N TRP A 166 -2.94 40.48 -34.31
CA TRP A 166 -2.80 41.77 -33.63
C TRP A 166 -2.57 42.90 -34.63
N ALA A 167 -1.76 42.68 -35.67
CA ALA A 167 -1.57 43.55 -36.82
C ALA A 167 -1.19 42.73 -38.07
N VAL A 168 -2.17 42.48 -38.95
CA VAL A 168 -1.98 41.75 -40.21
C VAL A 168 -2.56 42.58 -41.35
N PHE A 169 -1.75 42.85 -42.37
CA PHE A 169 -2.06 43.82 -43.42
C PHE A 169 -1.68 43.30 -44.81
N ASN A 170 -2.27 43.85 -45.86
CA ASN A 170 -1.77 43.66 -47.22
C ASN A 170 -0.59 44.63 -47.52
N PRO A 171 0.18 44.42 -48.61
CA PRO A 171 1.38 45.23 -48.89
C PRO A 171 1.13 46.75 -48.98
N ASN A 172 -0.04 47.18 -49.47
CA ASN A 172 -0.36 48.61 -49.55
C ASN A 172 -0.66 49.19 -48.16
N GLN A 173 -1.34 48.43 -47.31
CA GLN A 173 -1.62 48.80 -45.94
C GLN A 173 -0.34 48.84 -45.09
N VAL A 174 0.59 47.90 -45.29
CA VAL A 174 1.92 47.93 -44.63
C VAL A 174 2.65 49.24 -44.93
N ASN A 175 2.70 49.66 -46.20
CA ASN A 175 3.33 50.92 -46.60
C ASN A 175 2.63 52.15 -45.99
N ALA A 176 1.29 52.13 -45.92
CA ALA A 176 0.52 53.19 -45.30
C ALA A 176 0.80 53.29 -43.78
N ALA A 177 0.76 52.16 -43.08
CA ALA A 177 1.02 52.06 -41.65
C ALA A 177 2.46 52.50 -41.30
N LYS A 178 3.44 52.04 -42.08
CA LYS A 178 4.85 52.43 -41.95
C LYS A 178 5.03 53.94 -42.11
N THR A 179 4.40 54.53 -43.12
CA THR A 179 4.48 55.97 -43.38
C THR A 179 3.84 56.77 -42.25
N ALA A 180 2.67 56.33 -41.76
CA ALA A 180 1.96 56.97 -40.66
C ALA A 180 2.75 56.91 -39.35
N ALA A 181 3.30 55.74 -39.00
CA ALA A 181 4.07 55.55 -37.77
C ALA A 181 5.39 56.33 -37.79
N LEU A 182 6.12 56.34 -38.93
CA LEU A 182 7.38 57.09 -39.05
C LEU A 182 7.18 58.62 -39.05
N ALA A 183 5.97 59.10 -39.39
CA ALA A 183 5.63 60.52 -39.39
C ALA A 183 5.24 61.08 -38.01
N ASP A 184 4.89 60.21 -37.06
CA ASP A 184 4.51 60.60 -35.70
C ASP A 184 5.65 60.27 -34.70
N PRO A 185 6.28 61.28 -34.08
CA PRO A 185 7.36 61.08 -33.09
C PRO A 185 7.00 60.17 -31.92
N LYS A 186 5.71 59.93 -31.65
CA LYS A 186 5.24 59.02 -30.59
C LYS A 186 5.59 57.55 -30.84
N TYR A 187 5.82 57.15 -32.09
CA TYR A 187 6.21 55.78 -32.45
C TYR A 187 7.72 55.71 -32.75
N ALA A 188 8.57 56.14 -31.83
CA ALA A 188 10.02 56.17 -32.04
C ALA A 188 10.60 54.79 -32.44
N TRP A 189 10.05 53.72 -31.86
CA TRP A 189 10.36 52.31 -32.16
C TRP A 189 10.03 51.89 -33.60
N ALA A 190 9.18 52.63 -34.34
CA ALA A 190 8.79 52.32 -35.72
C ALA A 190 9.98 52.30 -36.69
N LYS A 191 11.10 52.96 -36.35
CA LYS A 191 12.30 53.02 -37.19
C LYS A 191 13.03 51.68 -37.29
N THR A 192 12.97 50.89 -36.22
CA THR A 192 13.68 49.60 -36.07
C THR A 192 12.74 48.41 -36.25
N PHE A 193 11.43 48.64 -36.34
CA PHE A 193 10.43 47.60 -36.53
C PHE A 193 10.49 46.94 -37.93
N ASP A 194 10.36 45.62 -37.99
CA ASP A 194 10.28 44.86 -39.25
C ASP A 194 8.87 44.97 -39.85
N TRP A 195 8.62 46.06 -40.57
CA TRP A 195 7.33 46.31 -41.23
C TRP A 195 6.93 45.26 -42.26
N ASP A 196 7.90 44.64 -42.94
CA ASP A 196 7.61 43.68 -44.01
C ASP A 196 6.98 42.39 -43.43
N SER A 197 7.28 42.07 -42.16
CA SER A 197 6.68 40.94 -41.44
C SER A 197 5.15 41.02 -41.31
N LEU A 198 4.57 42.23 -41.32
CA LEU A 198 3.12 42.44 -41.19
C LEU A 198 2.34 42.00 -42.42
N GLY A 199 3.02 41.90 -43.57
CA GLY A 199 2.43 41.64 -44.89
C GLY A 199 2.49 40.20 -45.38
N LEU A 200 3.03 39.28 -44.58
CA LEU A 200 3.36 37.92 -45.02
C LEU A 200 2.15 36.98 -45.03
N GLY A 201 1.15 37.22 -44.17
CA GLY A 201 0.10 36.25 -43.87
C GLY A 201 0.64 35.01 -43.14
N CYS A 202 -0.25 34.14 -42.67
CA CYS A 202 0.15 32.96 -41.89
C CYS A 202 1.10 32.03 -42.70
N ASP A 203 0.71 31.61 -43.90
CA ASP A 203 1.52 30.71 -44.73
C ASP A 203 2.90 31.30 -45.08
N GLY A 204 2.95 32.61 -45.37
CA GLY A 204 4.20 33.31 -45.67
C GLY A 204 5.13 33.37 -44.46
N GLN A 205 4.58 33.65 -43.28
CA GLN A 205 5.36 33.67 -42.03
C GLN A 205 5.86 32.28 -41.65
N LEU A 206 5.02 31.25 -41.73
CA LEU A 206 5.43 29.87 -41.46
C LEU A 206 6.56 29.42 -42.39
N ALA A 207 6.48 29.78 -43.68
CA ALA A 207 7.54 29.50 -44.65
C ALA A 207 8.84 30.26 -44.36
N ARG A 208 8.74 31.54 -43.95
CA ARG A 208 9.89 32.37 -43.53
C ARG A 208 10.58 31.76 -42.32
N THR A 209 9.83 31.46 -41.25
CA THR A 209 10.38 30.83 -40.04
C THR A 209 11.04 29.49 -40.35
N LYS A 210 10.40 28.64 -41.16
CA LYS A 210 11.00 27.36 -41.58
C LYS A 210 12.37 27.55 -42.24
N LYS A 211 12.51 28.56 -43.10
CA LYS A 211 13.76 28.90 -43.78
C LYS A 211 14.81 29.46 -42.82
N LEU A 212 14.39 30.25 -41.83
CA LEU A 212 15.30 30.79 -40.80
C LEU A 212 15.91 29.67 -39.96
N ILE A 213 15.07 28.76 -39.43
CA ILE A 213 15.52 27.62 -38.61
C ILE A 213 16.45 26.69 -39.40
N ALA A 214 16.16 26.47 -40.68
CA ALA A 214 16.99 25.65 -41.56
C ALA A 214 18.31 26.33 -41.98
N GLY A 215 18.47 27.63 -41.71
CA GLY A 215 19.64 28.40 -42.12
C GLY A 215 20.84 28.21 -41.19
N ASP A 216 22.04 28.23 -41.78
CA ASP A 216 23.31 28.12 -41.04
C ASP A 216 23.47 29.18 -39.93
N ALA A 217 22.88 30.37 -40.12
CA ALA A 217 22.98 31.46 -39.16
C ALA A 217 22.34 31.08 -37.80
N PHE A 218 21.18 30.43 -37.83
CA PHE A 218 20.48 29.98 -36.62
C PHE A 218 21.26 28.88 -35.89
N SER A 219 21.76 27.89 -36.62
CA SER A 219 22.62 26.85 -36.02
C SER A 219 23.91 27.45 -35.41
N LYS A 220 24.50 28.45 -36.07
CA LYS A 220 25.73 29.12 -35.58
C LYS A 220 25.47 29.99 -34.35
N SER A 221 24.31 30.65 -34.25
CA SER A 221 23.96 31.42 -33.05
C SER A 221 23.79 30.49 -31.85
N LEU A 222 23.13 29.34 -32.02
CA LEU A 222 23.04 28.29 -30.98
C LEU A 222 24.43 27.80 -30.53
N ASP A 223 25.35 27.53 -31.46
CA ASP A 223 26.72 27.16 -31.13
C ASP A 223 27.45 28.27 -30.35
N SER A 224 27.17 29.53 -30.70
CA SER A 224 27.82 30.71 -30.12
C SER A 224 27.36 30.96 -28.69
N VAL A 225 26.06 30.83 -28.40
CA VAL A 225 25.54 30.99 -27.02
C VAL A 225 26.01 29.88 -26.11
N ILE A 226 26.04 28.64 -26.60
CA ILE A 226 26.57 27.51 -25.82
C ILE A 226 28.06 27.73 -25.54
N SER A 227 28.83 28.17 -26.54
CA SER A 227 30.26 28.45 -26.37
C SER A 227 30.52 29.58 -25.36
N ALA A 228 29.74 30.66 -25.43
CA ALA A 228 29.83 31.78 -24.50
C ALA A 228 29.45 31.37 -23.06
N ALA A 229 28.40 30.55 -22.90
CA ALA A 229 27.99 30.03 -21.60
C ALA A 229 29.03 29.06 -21.02
N LYS A 230 29.63 28.19 -21.86
CA LYS A 230 30.70 27.28 -21.45
C LYS A 230 31.91 28.01 -20.88
N ALA A 231 32.22 29.22 -21.37
CA ALA A 231 33.31 30.03 -20.84
C ALA A 231 33.10 30.49 -19.37
N LYS A 232 31.88 30.37 -18.84
CA LYS A 232 31.55 30.68 -17.44
C LYS A 232 31.54 29.45 -16.53
N LEU A 233 31.62 28.24 -17.07
CA LEU A 233 31.61 27.00 -16.28
C LEU A 233 32.92 26.79 -15.50
N GLY A 234 32.79 26.13 -14.34
CA GLY A 234 33.93 25.52 -13.64
C GLY A 234 34.45 24.26 -14.34
N SER A 235 35.47 23.63 -13.74
CA SER A 235 36.04 22.36 -14.21
C SER A 235 34.97 21.28 -14.40
N ASP A 236 34.03 21.20 -13.45
CA ASP A 236 33.01 20.17 -13.36
C ASP A 236 31.59 20.71 -13.63
N GLY A 237 31.52 21.92 -14.20
CA GLY A 237 30.25 22.60 -14.47
C GLY A 237 29.52 22.04 -15.71
N MET A 238 28.18 22.07 -15.64
CA MET A 238 27.27 21.60 -16.68
C MET A 238 26.29 22.70 -17.12
N ILE A 239 25.89 22.65 -18.39
CA ILE A 239 24.77 23.45 -18.94
C ILE A 239 23.59 22.53 -19.19
N TYR A 240 22.41 22.87 -18.70
CA TYR A 240 21.16 22.19 -19.03
C TYR A 240 20.34 23.11 -19.95
N TYR A 241 20.27 22.73 -21.22
CA TYR A 241 19.59 23.48 -22.27
C TYR A 241 18.19 22.90 -22.48
N THR A 242 17.15 23.63 -22.08
CA THR A 242 15.76 23.18 -22.23
C THR A 242 15.24 23.44 -23.65
N GLY A 243 14.47 22.49 -24.19
CA GLY A 243 13.77 22.66 -25.46
C GLY A 243 12.47 23.48 -25.35
N TYR A 244 11.63 23.36 -26.36
CA TYR A 244 10.25 23.89 -26.38
C TYR A 244 9.25 22.75 -26.58
N ALA A 245 8.01 22.92 -26.12
CA ALA A 245 6.95 21.96 -26.37
C ALA A 245 5.98 22.44 -27.46
N LYS A 246 5.40 21.49 -28.20
CA LYS A 246 4.38 21.75 -29.22
C LYS A 246 3.14 22.33 -28.57
N PHE A 247 2.56 23.34 -29.21
CA PHE A 247 1.40 24.05 -28.67
C PHE A 247 0.06 23.39 -29.01
N PHE A 248 -0.02 22.62 -30.09
CA PHE A 248 -1.27 22.04 -30.55
C PHE A 248 -1.26 20.52 -30.47
N ALA A 249 -2.42 19.93 -30.20
CA ALA A 249 -2.62 18.48 -30.17
C ALA A 249 -2.16 17.81 -31.47
N GLU A 250 -1.55 16.63 -31.34
CA GLU A 250 -0.97 15.89 -32.46
C GLU A 250 -1.99 15.03 -33.22
N ASP A 251 -3.16 14.77 -32.64
CA ASP A 251 -4.29 14.13 -33.31
C ASP A 251 -4.84 15.00 -34.47
N LEU A 252 -4.59 16.31 -34.38
CA LEU A 252 -4.99 17.34 -35.32
C LEU A 252 -6.47 17.22 -35.68
N SER A 253 -7.33 17.14 -34.64
CA SER A 253 -8.78 17.04 -34.78
C SER A 253 -9.36 18.19 -35.61
N SER A 254 -10.29 17.90 -36.52
CA SER A 254 -10.95 18.93 -37.34
C SER A 254 -11.89 19.84 -36.55
N ALA A 255 -12.16 19.52 -35.27
CA ALA A 255 -12.97 20.36 -34.39
C ALA A 255 -12.41 21.79 -34.28
N CYS A 256 -11.07 21.92 -34.26
CA CYS A 256 -10.39 23.21 -34.16
C CYS A 256 -10.34 24.00 -35.49
N ASP A 257 -10.67 23.39 -36.63
CA ASP A 257 -10.49 24.04 -37.95
C ASP A 257 -11.40 25.25 -38.17
N LYS A 258 -12.42 25.41 -37.31
CA LYS A 258 -13.35 26.56 -37.33
C LYS A 258 -13.02 27.60 -36.26
N VAL A 259 -12.14 27.27 -35.33
CA VAL A 259 -11.75 28.13 -34.20
C VAL A 259 -10.85 29.24 -34.70
N SER A 260 -11.04 30.42 -34.15
CA SER A 260 -10.23 31.61 -34.42
C SER A 260 -10.07 32.40 -33.13
N TRP A 261 -8.86 32.85 -32.88
CA TRP A 261 -8.54 33.70 -31.73
C TRP A 261 -8.16 35.12 -32.19
N SER A 262 -8.64 35.54 -33.36
CA SER A 262 -8.41 36.89 -33.89
C SER A 262 -8.88 37.96 -32.89
N THR A 263 -8.01 38.93 -32.65
CA THR A 263 -8.14 39.91 -31.56
C THR A 263 -9.17 41.01 -31.85
N TRP A 264 -9.40 41.33 -33.13
CA TRP A 264 -10.11 42.55 -33.53
C TRP A 264 -11.40 42.29 -34.30
N ILE A 265 -12.42 43.11 -34.02
CA ILE A 265 -13.59 43.37 -34.87
C ILE A 265 -13.31 44.68 -35.62
N TYR A 266 -12.93 44.58 -36.89
CA TYR A 266 -12.61 45.74 -37.74
C TYR A 266 -13.88 46.46 -38.21
N LYS A 267 -13.86 47.80 -38.32
CA LYS A 267 -15.03 48.60 -38.72
C LYS A 267 -14.94 49.23 -40.10
N LEU A 268 -13.74 49.56 -40.58
CA LEU A 268 -13.60 50.29 -41.85
C LEU A 268 -12.50 49.76 -42.77
N TYR A 269 -11.28 49.53 -42.27
CA TYR A 269 -10.12 49.30 -43.16
C TYR A 269 -9.80 47.82 -43.43
N ASN A 270 -10.29 46.90 -42.60
CA ASN A 270 -10.06 45.44 -42.70
C ASN A 270 -11.38 44.61 -42.66
N LEU A 271 -12.53 45.21 -42.97
CA LEU A 271 -13.86 44.57 -42.89
C LEU A 271 -13.99 43.27 -43.75
N PHE A 272 -13.17 43.15 -44.80
CA PHE A 272 -13.18 42.01 -45.72
C PHE A 272 -11.98 41.06 -45.52
N GLN A 273 -11.21 41.23 -44.44
CA GLN A 273 -10.12 40.32 -44.11
C GLN A 273 -10.68 39.12 -43.37
N ASP A 274 -10.46 37.92 -43.92
CA ASP A 274 -10.86 36.68 -43.28
C ASP A 274 -10.10 36.49 -41.96
N THR A 275 -10.83 36.03 -40.94
CA THR A 275 -10.22 35.66 -39.65
C THR A 275 -9.40 34.39 -39.85
N GLU A 276 -8.14 34.42 -39.39
CA GLU A 276 -7.28 33.24 -39.49
C GLU A 276 -7.83 32.13 -38.59
N LYS A 277 -7.89 30.92 -39.14
CA LYS A 277 -8.45 29.76 -38.44
C LYS A 277 -7.33 28.85 -37.98
N LEU A 278 -7.54 28.13 -36.88
CA LEU A 278 -6.62 27.10 -36.39
C LEU A 278 -6.75 25.81 -37.22
N THR A 279 -6.58 25.94 -38.53
CA THR A 279 -6.69 24.82 -39.45
C THR A 279 -5.68 23.73 -39.10
N LYS A 280 -6.05 22.49 -39.35
CA LYS A 280 -5.16 21.33 -39.25
C LYS A 280 -3.81 21.55 -39.94
N GLY A 281 -3.81 22.18 -41.12
CA GLY A 281 -2.59 22.49 -41.86
C GLY A 281 -1.67 23.44 -41.12
N HIS A 282 -2.21 24.53 -40.57
CA HIS A 282 -1.45 25.50 -39.80
C HIS A 282 -0.95 24.94 -38.47
N ARG A 283 -1.80 24.27 -37.70
CA ARG A 283 -1.42 23.63 -36.44
C ARG A 283 -0.31 22.61 -36.63
N LYS A 284 -0.42 21.76 -37.66
CA LYS A 284 0.64 20.82 -38.01
C LYS A 284 1.94 21.54 -38.33
N THR A 285 1.88 22.59 -39.16
CA THR A 285 3.09 23.31 -39.56
C THR A 285 3.74 24.00 -38.36
N MET A 286 2.97 24.59 -37.45
CA MET A 286 3.50 25.19 -36.22
C MET A 286 4.18 24.14 -35.32
N ASN A 287 3.57 22.96 -35.14
CA ASN A 287 4.21 21.84 -34.43
C ASN A 287 5.51 21.38 -35.12
N ASP A 288 5.51 21.26 -36.45
CA ASP A 288 6.70 20.90 -37.23
C ASP A 288 7.84 21.92 -37.06
N LEU A 289 7.53 23.20 -36.83
CA LEU A 289 8.52 24.24 -36.55
C LEU A 289 9.14 24.08 -35.15
N VAL A 290 8.35 23.70 -34.14
CA VAL A 290 8.86 23.40 -32.79
C VAL A 290 9.85 22.21 -32.86
N ASP A 291 9.48 21.15 -33.58
CA ASP A 291 10.38 20.00 -33.81
C ASP A 291 11.67 20.42 -34.52
N ALA A 292 11.59 21.34 -35.49
CA ALA A 292 12.75 21.84 -36.21
C ALA A 292 13.69 22.66 -35.29
N VAL A 293 13.14 23.50 -34.41
CA VAL A 293 13.93 24.26 -33.41
C VAL A 293 14.61 23.31 -32.44
N ASN A 294 13.86 22.39 -31.82
CA ASN A 294 14.40 21.40 -30.89
C ASN A 294 15.49 20.54 -31.53
N SER A 295 15.32 20.17 -32.80
CA SER A 295 16.33 19.43 -33.57
C SER A 295 17.62 20.23 -33.74
N GLN A 296 17.54 21.54 -34.01
CA GLN A 296 18.72 22.41 -34.12
C GLN A 296 19.40 22.60 -32.76
N ILE A 297 18.63 22.77 -31.67
CA ILE A 297 19.17 22.88 -30.30
C ILE A 297 19.89 21.59 -29.92
N SER A 298 19.23 20.44 -30.06
CA SER A 298 19.81 19.12 -29.78
C SER A 298 21.10 18.88 -30.59
N ALA A 299 21.12 19.29 -31.87
CA ALA A 299 22.32 19.21 -32.70
C ALA A 299 23.45 20.13 -32.20
N ALA A 300 23.14 21.35 -31.76
CA ALA A 300 24.12 22.29 -31.19
C ALA A 300 24.69 21.77 -29.86
N VAL A 301 23.83 21.24 -28.97
CA VAL A 301 24.24 20.58 -27.73
C VAL A 301 25.20 19.42 -28.02
N LYS A 302 24.85 18.56 -28.99
CA LYS A 302 25.70 17.44 -29.40
C LYS A 302 27.06 17.90 -29.94
N ARG A 303 27.11 18.99 -30.71
CA ARG A 303 28.38 19.59 -31.18
C ARG A 303 29.20 20.19 -30.04
N ALA A 304 28.54 20.72 -29.01
CA ALA A 304 29.20 21.35 -27.87
C ALA A 304 29.86 20.36 -26.90
N GLY A 305 29.48 19.08 -26.94
CA GLY A 305 30.09 18.00 -26.17
C GLY A 305 29.41 17.73 -24.83
N ASP A 306 30.11 17.00 -23.97
CA ASP A 306 29.62 16.40 -22.72
C ASP A 306 29.26 17.39 -21.60
N LYS A 307 29.73 18.64 -21.68
CA LYS A 307 29.39 19.70 -20.70
C LYS A 307 28.01 20.33 -20.88
N VAL A 308 27.20 19.82 -21.81
CA VAL A 308 25.90 20.37 -22.16
C VAL A 308 24.91 19.22 -22.33
N LYS A 309 23.78 19.29 -21.62
CA LYS A 309 22.68 18.33 -21.73
C LYS A 309 21.44 19.03 -22.31
N PHE A 310 20.84 18.42 -23.32
CA PHE A 310 19.53 18.84 -23.84
C PHE A 310 18.43 18.20 -22.99
N VAL A 311 17.47 19.01 -22.54
CA VAL A 311 16.33 18.57 -21.73
C VAL A 311 15.06 18.73 -22.55
N ASP A 312 14.56 17.61 -23.06
CA ASP A 312 13.35 17.54 -23.91
C ASP A 312 12.13 17.19 -23.08
N TYR A 313 11.22 18.15 -22.91
CA TYR A 313 10.00 17.97 -22.15
C TYR A 313 8.73 17.85 -23.01
N ASP A 314 8.82 17.95 -24.35
CA ASP A 314 7.64 18.00 -25.23
C ASP A 314 6.78 16.74 -25.13
N SER A 315 7.41 15.57 -25.05
CA SER A 315 6.68 14.30 -24.96
C SER A 315 5.82 14.17 -23.70
N TYR A 316 6.23 14.81 -22.60
CA TYR A 316 5.46 14.84 -21.36
C TYR A 316 4.24 15.75 -21.48
N VAL A 317 4.38 16.89 -22.15
CA VAL A 317 3.24 17.79 -22.45
C VAL A 317 2.16 17.05 -23.24
N GLY A 318 2.55 16.22 -24.21
CA GLY A 318 1.61 15.34 -24.92
C GLY A 318 0.98 14.26 -24.03
N HIS A 319 1.74 13.65 -23.12
CA HIS A 319 1.21 12.61 -22.20
C HIS A 319 0.10 13.12 -21.28
N PHE A 320 0.17 14.39 -20.87
CA PHE A 320 -0.82 15.03 -20.01
C PHE A 320 -1.99 15.67 -20.78
N ASN A 321 -2.08 15.51 -22.10
CA ASN A 321 -3.01 16.25 -22.97
C ASN A 321 -2.93 17.76 -22.71
N GLY A 322 -1.70 18.28 -22.56
CA GLY A 322 -1.44 19.64 -22.10
C GLY A 322 -1.44 20.70 -23.19
N ARG A 323 -1.85 20.38 -24.42
CA ARG A 323 -1.79 21.27 -25.59
C ARG A 323 -3.15 21.90 -25.90
N PHE A 324 -3.17 22.85 -26.83
CA PHE A 324 -4.40 23.41 -27.38
C PHE A 324 -5.01 22.48 -28.44
N CYS A 325 -6.33 22.58 -28.62
CA CYS A 325 -7.11 21.78 -29.58
C CYS A 325 -7.05 20.26 -29.33
N GLU A 326 -6.88 19.83 -28.08
CA GLU A 326 -6.96 18.41 -27.67
C GLU A 326 -8.37 17.85 -27.86
N ASP A 327 -8.48 16.54 -28.08
CA ASP A 327 -9.77 15.90 -28.32
C ASP A 327 -10.76 16.14 -27.17
N GLY A 328 -12.01 16.41 -27.53
CA GLY A 328 -13.06 16.76 -26.56
C GLY A 328 -12.96 18.18 -25.96
N VAL A 329 -11.99 19.01 -26.35
CA VAL A 329 -11.94 20.42 -25.93
C VAL A 329 -12.55 21.36 -26.97
N ASP A 330 -13.48 22.19 -26.52
CA ASP A 330 -14.00 23.30 -27.32
C ASP A 330 -13.15 24.57 -27.12
N GLU A 331 -12.22 24.82 -28.03
CA GLU A 331 -11.37 26.03 -28.04
C GLU A 331 -12.11 27.29 -28.54
N SER A 332 -13.41 27.20 -28.84
CA SER A 332 -14.24 28.35 -29.21
C SER A 332 -14.98 29.00 -28.02
N THR A 333 -14.91 28.38 -26.84
CA THR A 333 -15.56 28.92 -25.64
C THR A 333 -14.88 30.18 -25.11
N VAL A 334 -15.69 31.13 -24.61
CA VAL A 334 -15.24 32.33 -23.90
C VAL A 334 -15.22 32.14 -22.38
N GLU A 335 -15.68 30.98 -21.89
CA GLU A 335 -15.61 30.62 -20.47
C GLU A 335 -14.19 30.16 -20.12
N SER A 336 -13.69 30.54 -18.95
CA SER A 336 -12.37 30.11 -18.49
C SER A 336 -12.30 28.59 -18.38
N ASN A 337 -11.38 28.02 -19.14
CA ASN A 337 -11.18 26.61 -19.32
C ASN A 337 -9.88 26.19 -18.62
N THR A 338 -9.79 26.40 -17.29
CA THR A 338 -8.78 25.78 -16.41
C THR A 338 -8.94 24.26 -16.38
N ARG A 339 -8.61 23.66 -17.51
CA ARG A 339 -8.58 22.22 -17.77
C ARG A 339 -7.48 21.63 -16.90
N THR A 340 -7.83 20.65 -16.08
CA THR A 340 -6.85 19.80 -15.39
C THR A 340 -5.90 19.22 -16.45
N GLY A 341 -4.63 19.61 -16.43
CA GLY A 341 -3.61 19.13 -17.37
C GLY A 341 -3.08 20.16 -18.38
N LEU A 342 -3.73 21.31 -18.58
CA LEU A 342 -3.26 22.30 -19.57
C LEU A 342 -1.90 22.87 -19.16
N MET A 343 -0.91 22.77 -20.05
CA MET A 343 0.49 23.08 -19.73
C MET A 343 0.91 24.50 -20.14
N PHE A 344 0.11 25.17 -20.97
CA PHE A 344 0.34 26.54 -21.43
C PHE A 344 -0.78 27.47 -20.98
N TYR A 345 -0.46 28.73 -20.70
CA TYR A 345 -1.49 29.73 -20.46
C TYR A 345 -2.34 29.91 -21.73
N GLU A 346 -3.67 29.84 -21.57
CA GLU A 346 -4.63 30.30 -22.57
C GLU A 346 -5.10 31.72 -22.22
N LEU A 347 -5.74 32.41 -23.17
CA LEU A 347 -6.15 33.80 -22.95
C LEU A 347 -7.13 33.95 -21.77
N ASN A 348 -8.01 32.97 -21.58
CA ASN A 348 -9.01 32.95 -20.51
C ASN A 348 -8.53 32.29 -19.21
N THR A 349 -7.27 31.87 -19.09
CA THR A 349 -6.80 31.16 -17.89
C THR A 349 -6.79 32.12 -16.69
N TRP A 350 -7.49 31.75 -15.62
CA TRP A 350 -7.43 32.44 -14.32
C TRP A 350 -6.43 31.73 -13.42
N ASP A 351 -5.51 32.48 -12.81
CA ASP A 351 -4.63 31.90 -11.81
C ASP A 351 -5.34 31.83 -10.46
N PRO A 352 -5.20 30.71 -9.72
CA PRO A 352 -5.57 30.62 -8.31
C PRO A 352 -5.04 31.84 -7.57
N LEU A 353 -3.75 32.13 -7.76
CA LEU A 353 -2.93 33.08 -7.02
C LEU A 353 -2.72 34.46 -7.69
N GLY A 354 -3.26 34.70 -8.89
CA GLY A 354 -2.81 35.76 -9.79
C GLY A 354 -3.90 36.58 -10.50
N ARG A 355 -3.42 37.50 -11.35
CA ARG A 355 -4.19 38.61 -11.96
C ARG A 355 -5.27 38.11 -12.92
N ASN A 356 -6.41 38.78 -12.89
CA ASN A 356 -7.46 38.65 -13.90
C ASN A 356 -6.85 38.82 -15.30
N PRO A 357 -6.93 37.82 -16.20
CA PRO A 357 -6.35 37.90 -17.55
C PRO A 357 -6.92 39.05 -18.39
N TRP A 358 -8.14 39.48 -18.05
CA TRP A 358 -8.86 40.56 -18.70
C TRP A 358 -8.66 41.92 -18.01
N LYS A 359 -7.81 41.99 -16.99
CA LYS A 359 -7.31 43.25 -16.45
C LYS A 359 -6.27 43.83 -17.41
N ARG A 360 -6.27 45.15 -17.52
CA ARG A 360 -5.18 45.91 -18.12
C ARG A 360 -4.45 46.64 -17.01
N SER A 361 -3.22 46.23 -16.72
CA SER A 361 -2.43 46.89 -15.69
C SER A 361 -1.99 48.28 -16.16
N VAL A 362 -1.81 49.18 -15.19
CA VAL A 362 -1.52 50.60 -15.42
C VAL A 362 -0.06 50.82 -15.84
N ASP A 363 0.82 49.84 -15.61
CA ASP A 363 2.21 49.85 -16.05
C ASP A 363 2.36 49.59 -17.55
N ASN A 364 3.30 50.32 -18.16
CA ASN A 364 3.66 50.16 -19.57
C ASN A 364 4.76 49.11 -19.71
N PRO A 365 4.61 48.09 -20.56
CA PRO A 365 5.70 47.18 -20.88
C PRO A 365 6.86 47.89 -21.62
N LEU A 366 8.07 47.36 -21.46
CA LEU A 366 9.27 47.89 -22.14
C LEU A 366 9.42 47.35 -23.57
N GLU A 367 9.94 48.18 -24.47
CA GLU A 367 10.38 47.80 -25.81
C GLU A 367 11.41 46.66 -25.74
N GLY A 368 11.27 45.66 -26.63
CA GLY A 368 12.12 44.48 -26.66
C GLY A 368 11.65 43.32 -25.76
N THR A 369 10.66 43.54 -24.89
CA THR A 369 9.96 42.45 -24.19
C THR A 369 8.86 41.85 -25.06
N PHE A 370 8.42 40.62 -24.74
CA PHE A 370 7.28 40.00 -25.44
C PHE A 370 6.00 40.86 -25.32
N GLU A 371 5.68 41.32 -24.11
CA GLU A 371 4.50 42.14 -23.83
C GLU A 371 4.56 43.50 -24.53
N GLY A 372 5.75 44.11 -24.63
CA GLY A 372 5.96 45.33 -25.41
C GLY A 372 5.72 45.12 -26.89
N SER A 373 6.20 43.99 -27.44
CA SER A 373 6.06 43.66 -28.87
C SER A 373 4.60 43.46 -29.28
N VAL A 374 3.80 42.75 -28.47
CA VAL A 374 2.36 42.55 -28.77
C VAL A 374 1.57 43.86 -28.67
N ASN A 375 1.95 44.75 -27.75
CA ASN A 375 1.33 46.07 -27.63
C ASN A 375 1.73 47.03 -28.75
N GLN A 376 2.96 46.94 -29.27
CA GLN A 376 3.35 47.66 -30.49
C GLN A 376 2.47 47.24 -31.69
N LEU A 377 2.22 45.95 -31.87
CA LEU A 377 1.31 45.46 -32.91
C LEU A 377 -0.11 46.02 -32.74
N ALA A 378 -0.62 46.05 -31.51
CA ALA A 378 -1.93 46.65 -31.23
C ALA A 378 -1.98 48.15 -31.56
N GLN A 379 -0.91 48.91 -31.31
CA GLN A 379 -0.80 50.33 -31.71
C GLN A 379 -0.91 50.51 -33.22
N ILE A 380 -0.25 49.66 -34.00
CA ILE A 380 -0.28 49.77 -35.47
C ILE A 380 -1.71 49.56 -35.98
N THR A 381 -2.44 48.60 -35.41
CA THR A 381 -3.84 48.38 -35.77
C THR A 381 -4.74 49.57 -35.41
N LEU A 382 -4.61 50.14 -34.21
CA LEU A 382 -5.38 51.32 -33.81
C LEU A 382 -5.00 52.60 -34.58
N LEU A 383 -3.75 52.69 -35.07
CA LEU A 383 -3.32 53.77 -35.96
C LEU A 383 -4.03 53.69 -37.32
N MET A 384 -4.22 52.48 -37.83
CA MET A 384 -4.82 52.22 -39.15
C MET A 384 -6.35 52.17 -39.14
N ASP A 385 -6.94 51.62 -38.07
CA ASP A 385 -8.38 51.62 -37.82
C ASP A 385 -8.65 52.09 -36.37
N PRO A 386 -8.75 53.41 -36.14
CA PRO A 386 -9.08 53.96 -34.82
C PRO A 386 -10.43 53.48 -34.26
N GLY A 387 -11.28 52.86 -35.08
CA GLY A 387 -12.57 52.30 -34.69
C GLY A 387 -12.56 50.80 -34.39
N ALA A 388 -11.41 50.12 -34.52
CA ALA A 388 -11.26 48.70 -34.20
C ALA A 388 -11.60 48.44 -32.73
N GLN A 389 -12.33 47.35 -32.47
CA GLN A 389 -12.71 46.93 -31.12
C GLN A 389 -12.18 45.53 -30.85
N LEU A 390 -11.83 45.23 -29.60
CA LEU A 390 -11.45 43.88 -29.23
C LEU A 390 -12.66 42.95 -29.38
N SER A 391 -12.45 41.74 -29.90
CA SER A 391 -13.48 40.69 -30.01
C SER A 391 -14.12 40.39 -28.65
N ASP A 392 -13.32 40.41 -27.59
CA ASP A 392 -13.73 40.13 -26.20
C ASP A 392 -13.86 41.40 -25.34
N GLN A 393 -14.19 42.55 -25.95
CA GLN A 393 -14.28 43.85 -25.27
C GLN A 393 -15.16 43.82 -24.01
N ALA A 394 -16.18 42.95 -23.97
CA ALA A 394 -17.10 42.81 -22.85
C ALA A 394 -16.49 42.13 -21.60
N LEU A 395 -15.37 41.41 -21.73
CA LEU A 395 -14.71 40.69 -20.64
C LEU A 395 -13.74 41.56 -19.83
N ILE A 396 -13.39 42.74 -20.35
CA ILE A 396 -12.41 43.65 -19.73
C ILE A 396 -13.00 44.23 -18.43
N SER A 397 -12.38 43.89 -17.30
CA SER A 397 -12.98 44.10 -15.97
C SER A 397 -12.73 45.49 -15.37
N ASP A 398 -12.05 46.40 -16.06
CA ASP A 398 -11.72 47.73 -15.54
C ASP A 398 -12.29 48.84 -16.42
N ALA A 399 -13.34 49.49 -15.91
CA ALA A 399 -14.04 50.59 -16.57
C ALA A 399 -13.17 51.86 -16.73
N SER A 400 -12.03 51.97 -16.05
CA SER A 400 -11.13 53.13 -16.15
C SER A 400 -10.29 53.17 -17.43
N THR A 401 -10.26 52.08 -18.21
CA THR A 401 -9.52 51.98 -19.48
C THR A 401 -10.39 51.47 -20.65
N ALA A 402 -11.71 51.43 -20.46
CA ALA A 402 -12.68 50.74 -21.33
C ALA A 402 -12.92 51.38 -22.71
N SER A 403 -12.31 52.53 -23.01
CA SER A 403 -12.30 53.09 -24.37
C SER A 403 -10.98 53.78 -24.62
N ILE A 404 -10.00 53.07 -25.20
CA ILE A 404 -8.85 53.76 -25.78
C ILE A 404 -9.33 54.34 -27.11
N THR A 405 -9.66 55.64 -27.10
CA THR A 405 -9.58 56.41 -28.33
C THR A 405 -8.11 56.77 -28.55
N VAL A 406 -7.66 56.88 -29.81
CA VAL A 406 -6.27 57.24 -30.17
C VAL A 406 -5.77 58.52 -29.44
N SER A 407 -6.70 59.35 -28.96
CA SER A 407 -6.46 60.57 -28.18
C SER A 407 -6.04 60.34 -26.72
N ASP A 408 -6.36 59.18 -26.12
CA ASP A 408 -6.11 58.88 -24.69
C ASP A 408 -4.75 58.21 -24.43
N VAL A 409 -4.02 57.85 -25.49
CA VAL A 409 -2.66 57.24 -25.45
C VAL A 409 -1.58 58.30 -25.13
N VAL A 410 -1.96 59.41 -24.51
CA VAL A 410 -1.01 60.45 -24.08
C VAL A 410 -0.47 60.06 -22.71
N LEU A 411 0.83 59.72 -22.69
CA LEU A 411 1.71 59.55 -21.54
C LEU A 411 1.27 60.36 -20.30
N LEU A 412 0.50 59.72 -19.41
CA LEU A 412 0.15 60.26 -18.10
C LEU A 412 1.14 59.72 -17.06
N SER A 413 2.32 60.33 -16.98
CA SER A 413 2.96 60.79 -15.72
C SER A 413 4.43 61.14 -15.92
N SER A 414 4.85 62.15 -15.17
CA SER A 414 6.07 62.96 -15.30
C SER A 414 7.35 62.29 -14.76
N ALA A 415 7.52 60.99 -14.96
CA ALA A 415 8.72 60.24 -14.57
C ALA A 415 9.19 59.24 -15.65
N ALA A 416 8.64 59.31 -16.86
CA ALA A 416 8.94 58.39 -17.96
C ALA A 416 10.38 58.55 -18.48
N VAL A 417 11.05 57.42 -18.73
CA VAL A 417 12.16 57.36 -19.69
C VAL A 417 11.49 57.30 -21.08
N PRO A 418 11.39 58.40 -21.83
CA PRO A 418 10.40 58.55 -22.91
C PRO A 418 10.63 57.65 -24.13
N ASP A 419 11.76 56.94 -24.19
CA ASP A 419 12.25 56.29 -25.41
C ASP A 419 12.11 54.75 -25.41
N ILE A 420 11.56 54.12 -24.35
CA ILE A 420 11.54 52.64 -24.23
C ILE A 420 10.19 52.07 -23.74
N GLU A 421 9.28 52.85 -23.14
CA GLU A 421 7.98 52.34 -22.67
C GLU A 421 6.93 52.28 -23.78
N ILE A 422 6.20 51.16 -23.86
CA ILE A 422 5.11 50.92 -24.81
C ILE A 422 3.78 50.95 -24.06
N PRO A 423 2.81 51.81 -24.44
CA PRO A 423 1.47 51.82 -23.87
C PRO A 423 0.83 50.42 -23.79
N ASN A 424 0.35 50.04 -22.60
CA ASN A 424 -0.36 48.78 -22.40
C ASN A 424 -1.81 48.89 -22.94
N ILE A 425 -2.06 48.32 -24.13
CA ILE A 425 -3.31 48.38 -24.87
C ILE A 425 -4.06 47.06 -24.80
N LEU A 426 -3.36 45.93 -24.82
CA LEU A 426 -3.98 44.62 -24.69
C LEU A 426 -4.20 44.29 -23.21
N PRO A 427 -5.21 43.46 -22.87
CA PRO A 427 -5.27 42.86 -21.54
C PRO A 427 -4.00 42.06 -21.20
N ASP A 428 -3.62 42.04 -19.92
CA ASP A 428 -2.37 41.42 -19.44
C ASP A 428 -2.27 39.93 -19.82
N GLY A 429 -3.42 39.26 -19.99
CA GLY A 429 -3.49 37.87 -20.44
C GLY A 429 -2.76 37.61 -21.76
N TYR A 430 -2.79 38.56 -22.71
CA TYR A 430 -2.08 38.43 -23.99
C TYR A 430 -0.56 38.32 -23.84
N GLY A 431 0.00 38.85 -22.74
CA GLY A 431 1.42 38.77 -22.45
C GLY A 431 1.90 37.39 -21.99
N ARG A 432 0.99 36.53 -21.53
CA ARG A 432 1.33 35.19 -21.01
C ARG A 432 0.85 34.03 -21.88
N VAL A 433 -0.09 34.23 -22.81
CA VAL A 433 -0.60 33.12 -23.64
C VAL A 433 0.57 32.41 -24.36
N PHE A 434 0.49 31.07 -24.48
CA PHE A 434 1.56 30.21 -25.01
C PHE A 434 2.83 30.10 -24.13
N HIS A 435 2.88 30.71 -22.94
CA HIS A 435 3.95 30.46 -21.98
C HIS A 435 3.61 29.28 -21.06
N PRO A 436 4.62 28.56 -20.54
CA PRO A 436 4.41 27.48 -19.57
C PRO A 436 3.64 27.95 -18.33
N GLN A 437 2.65 27.16 -17.90
CA GLN A 437 2.03 27.36 -16.58
C GLN A 437 2.96 26.88 -15.46
N ILE A 438 2.61 27.18 -14.21
CA ILE A 438 3.34 26.73 -13.01
C ILE A 438 3.62 25.21 -13.05
N LEU A 439 2.65 24.40 -13.47
CA LEU A 439 2.84 22.96 -13.57
C LEU A 439 3.94 22.57 -14.58
N LEU A 440 3.93 23.18 -15.78
CA LEU A 440 4.94 22.87 -16.78
C LEU A 440 6.33 23.33 -16.29
N HIS A 441 6.42 24.44 -15.55
CA HIS A 441 7.66 24.84 -14.89
C HIS A 441 8.15 23.83 -13.84
N GLN A 442 7.25 23.24 -13.04
CA GLN A 442 7.61 22.16 -12.11
C GLN A 442 8.12 20.92 -12.86
N LEU A 443 7.48 20.54 -13.96
CA LEU A 443 7.91 19.42 -14.81
C LEU A 443 9.29 19.67 -15.43
N ILE A 444 9.53 20.87 -15.97
CA ILE A 444 10.85 21.25 -16.50
C ILE A 444 11.91 21.23 -15.38
N ALA A 445 11.61 21.77 -14.21
CA ALA A 445 12.52 21.81 -13.06
C ALA A 445 12.96 20.41 -12.64
N GLU A 446 12.01 19.50 -12.48
CA GLU A 446 12.30 18.12 -12.09
C GLU A 446 13.07 17.34 -13.16
N LEU A 447 12.79 17.54 -14.46
CA LEU A 447 13.58 16.92 -15.53
C LEU A 447 15.03 17.40 -15.53
N VAL A 448 15.25 18.68 -15.25
CA VAL A 448 16.61 19.21 -15.11
C VAL A 448 17.29 18.62 -13.89
N ILE A 449 16.62 18.56 -12.73
CA ILE A 449 17.22 17.97 -11.52
C ILE A 449 17.53 16.50 -11.72
N TYR A 450 16.64 15.77 -12.38
CA TYR A 450 16.89 14.41 -12.81
C TYR A 450 18.21 14.28 -13.58
N GLU A 451 18.45 15.12 -14.59
CA GLU A 451 19.69 15.10 -15.36
C GLU A 451 20.91 15.50 -14.51
N ILE A 452 20.73 16.37 -13.51
CA ILE A 452 21.78 16.71 -12.54
C ILE A 452 22.14 15.50 -11.68
N VAL A 453 21.17 14.76 -11.11
CA VAL A 453 21.50 13.57 -10.31
C VAL A 453 22.05 12.45 -11.18
N ASN A 454 21.51 12.25 -12.39
CA ASN A 454 22.05 11.30 -13.37
C ASN A 454 23.53 11.57 -13.68
N LYS A 455 23.91 12.85 -13.83
CA LYS A 455 25.30 13.24 -14.01
C LYS A 455 26.14 13.02 -12.75
N ASN A 456 25.63 13.38 -11.58
CA ASN A 456 26.30 13.15 -10.29
C ASN A 456 26.62 11.66 -10.06
N GLU A 457 25.68 10.79 -10.42
CA GLU A 457 25.85 9.34 -10.39
C GLU A 457 26.95 8.85 -11.34
N GLN A 458 26.89 9.29 -12.59
CA GLN A 458 27.90 8.93 -13.60
C GLN A 458 29.31 9.43 -13.21
N ASP A 459 29.42 10.63 -12.65
CA ASP A 459 30.69 11.17 -12.14
C ASP A 459 31.25 10.33 -10.98
N ASN A 460 30.37 9.67 -10.24
CA ASN A 460 30.72 8.74 -9.17
C ASN A 460 30.70 7.26 -9.60
N ARG A 461 30.82 7.02 -10.92
CA ARG A 461 30.99 5.70 -11.56
C ARG A 461 29.79 4.76 -11.41
N LEU A 462 28.60 5.32 -11.32
CA LEU A 462 27.34 4.59 -11.30
C LEU A 462 26.71 4.60 -12.71
N PRO A 463 25.85 3.62 -13.06
CA PRO A 463 25.22 3.58 -14.37
C PRO A 463 24.31 4.79 -14.58
N ALA A 464 24.18 5.22 -15.83
CA ALA A 464 23.25 6.28 -16.18
C ALA A 464 21.79 5.86 -15.90
N ILE A 465 21.01 6.79 -15.39
CA ILE A 465 19.60 6.58 -15.12
C ILE A 465 18.82 6.43 -16.44
N PRO A 466 17.95 5.43 -16.62
CA PRO A 466 17.05 5.39 -17.77
C PRO A 466 15.97 6.48 -17.70
N GLU A 467 15.87 7.29 -18.76
CA GLU A 467 14.89 8.38 -18.91
C GLU A 467 13.48 7.89 -19.27
N LYS A 468 13.37 6.68 -19.87
CA LYS A 468 12.10 6.01 -20.19
C LYS A 468 12.16 4.54 -19.77
N LEU A 469 11.22 4.14 -18.91
CA LEU A 469 10.97 2.75 -18.53
C LEU A 469 9.88 2.20 -19.47
N SER A 470 10.14 1.08 -20.15
CA SER A 470 9.18 0.41 -21.05
C SER A 470 8.31 -0.61 -20.30
N PHE A 471 7.39 -1.33 -20.95
CA PHE A 471 6.43 -2.22 -20.28
C PHE A 471 7.00 -3.57 -19.78
N ASP A 472 8.24 -3.90 -20.14
CA ASP A 472 9.07 -4.87 -19.39
C ASP A 472 9.62 -4.27 -18.08
N SER A 473 9.23 -3.02 -17.80
CA SER A 473 9.47 -2.20 -16.61
C SER A 473 8.22 -1.38 -16.18
N CYS A 474 6.98 -1.82 -16.55
CA CYS A 474 5.71 -1.77 -15.78
C CYS A 474 4.41 -1.91 -16.64
N PRO A 475 3.33 -2.61 -16.19
CA PRO A 475 2.20 -3.12 -17.02
C PRO A 475 0.87 -2.29 -16.98
N HIS A 476 -0.11 -2.69 -17.82
CA HIS A 476 -1.26 -1.90 -18.34
C HIS A 476 -2.54 -2.10 -17.52
N TYR A 477 -3.44 -1.10 -17.50
CA TYR A 477 -4.84 -1.27 -17.08
C TYR A 477 -5.80 -0.71 -18.14
N PRO A 478 -6.80 -1.48 -18.61
CA PRO A 478 -8.02 -0.93 -19.18
C PRO A 478 -9.06 -0.65 -18.08
N SER A 479 -9.82 0.43 -18.27
CA SER A 479 -10.82 0.96 -17.35
C SER A 479 -12.18 0.23 -17.41
N SER A 480 -12.82 0.04 -16.25
CA SER A 480 -14.29 0.20 -16.15
C SER A 480 -14.79 0.32 -14.69
N GLY A 481 -15.32 1.49 -14.34
CA GLY A 481 -16.58 1.68 -13.61
C GLY A 481 -16.69 1.29 -12.13
N SER A 482 -16.71 2.30 -11.24
CA SER A 482 -17.87 2.62 -10.39
C SER A 482 -17.53 3.77 -9.44
N ASN A 483 -18.52 4.62 -9.17
CA ASN A 483 -18.45 5.75 -8.23
C ASN A 483 -18.22 5.25 -6.79
N ALA A 484 -16.98 4.96 -6.43
CA ALA A 484 -16.61 4.62 -5.07
C ALA A 484 -16.09 5.89 -4.36
N SER A 485 -16.68 6.24 -3.22
CA SER A 485 -16.21 7.39 -2.43
C SER A 485 -14.94 7.00 -1.65
N ASP A 486 -13.90 7.80 -1.76
CA ASP A 486 -12.53 7.65 -1.25
C ASP A 486 -12.36 7.95 0.26
N GLY A 487 -13.45 7.97 1.03
CA GLY A 487 -13.42 8.32 2.45
C GLY A 487 -12.73 7.26 3.32
N GLN A 488 -11.95 7.68 4.31
CA GLN A 488 -11.29 6.82 5.30
C GLN A 488 -12.30 5.98 6.11
N GLN A 489 -11.97 4.72 6.39
CA GLN A 489 -12.80 3.70 7.03
C GLN A 489 -12.06 2.96 8.15
N ILE A 490 -12.78 2.17 8.94
CA ILE A 490 -12.25 1.28 9.98
C ILE A 490 -12.39 -0.17 9.50
N ALA A 491 -11.28 -0.89 9.52
CA ALA A 491 -11.26 -2.35 9.40
C ALA A 491 -10.78 -2.92 10.73
N VAL A 492 -11.35 -4.05 11.16
CA VAL A 492 -11.05 -4.62 12.49
C VAL A 492 -10.55 -6.06 12.33
N ALA A 493 -9.30 -6.29 12.71
CA ALA A 493 -8.80 -7.61 13.08
C ALA A 493 -9.51 -8.04 14.37
N SER A 494 -10.58 -8.83 14.26
CA SER A 494 -11.51 -9.14 15.35
C SER A 494 -11.22 -10.52 15.95
N TYR A 495 -10.04 -10.69 16.57
CA TYR A 495 -9.64 -11.97 17.19
C TYR A 495 -10.28 -12.18 18.57
N ILE A 496 -11.49 -11.63 18.74
CA ILE A 496 -12.29 -11.69 19.94
C ILE A 496 -13.13 -12.97 19.88
N ASN A 497 -12.93 -13.87 20.84
CA ASN A 497 -13.73 -15.08 20.92
C ASN A 497 -15.22 -14.71 21.13
N PRO A 498 -16.16 -15.15 20.25
CA PRO A 498 -17.57 -14.80 20.35
C PRO A 498 -18.25 -15.15 21.68
N LEU A 499 -17.77 -16.16 22.39
CA LEU A 499 -18.27 -16.54 23.71
C LEU A 499 -17.66 -15.71 24.85
N ALA A 500 -16.43 -15.24 24.67
CA ALA A 500 -15.74 -14.46 25.70
C ALA A 500 -16.32 -13.04 25.81
N ASP A 501 -16.64 -12.41 24.67
CA ASP A 501 -17.28 -11.11 24.62
C ASP A 501 -18.36 -11.01 23.52
N PRO A 502 -19.56 -11.56 23.76
CA PRO A 502 -20.68 -11.43 22.82
C PRO A 502 -21.09 -9.98 22.56
N ALA A 503 -20.95 -9.11 23.56
CA ALA A 503 -21.37 -7.71 23.49
C ALA A 503 -20.46 -6.88 22.56
N ALA A 504 -19.16 -7.20 22.47
CA ALA A 504 -18.27 -6.63 21.47
C ALA A 504 -18.73 -6.93 20.04
N TRP A 505 -19.11 -8.18 19.76
CA TRP A 505 -19.63 -8.57 18.44
C TRP A 505 -20.93 -7.85 18.09
N ASP A 506 -21.86 -7.72 19.05
CA ASP A 506 -23.08 -6.96 18.84
C ASP A 506 -22.81 -5.48 18.49
N ARG A 507 -21.81 -4.86 19.13
CA ARG A 507 -21.36 -3.49 18.78
C ARG A 507 -20.75 -3.42 17.38
N LEU A 508 -19.79 -4.31 17.07
CA LEU A 508 -19.13 -4.36 15.75
C LEU A 508 -20.12 -4.49 14.60
N ILE A 509 -21.12 -5.36 14.77
CA ILE A 509 -22.19 -5.61 13.79
C ILE A 509 -23.10 -4.39 13.65
N ALA A 510 -23.42 -3.70 14.75
CA ALA A 510 -24.31 -2.55 14.77
C ALA A 510 -23.68 -1.26 14.20
N TYR A 511 -22.35 -1.11 14.23
CA TYR A 511 -21.71 0.10 13.71
C TYR A 511 -21.96 0.30 12.20
N PRO A 512 -22.05 1.55 11.69
CA PRO A 512 -22.42 1.79 10.29
C PRO A 512 -21.41 1.19 9.30
N VAL A 513 -21.90 0.41 8.33
CA VAL A 513 -21.08 -0.24 7.28
C VAL A 513 -20.20 0.76 6.51
N LYS A 514 -20.73 1.96 6.22
CA LYS A 514 -19.96 3.02 5.53
C LYS A 514 -18.67 3.40 6.28
N LYS A 515 -18.69 3.31 7.63
CA LYS A 515 -17.55 3.66 8.48
C LYS A 515 -16.72 2.44 8.86
N MET A 516 -17.36 1.30 9.11
CA MET A 516 -16.69 0.07 9.52
C MET A 516 -17.19 -1.12 8.70
N PRO A 517 -16.70 -1.29 7.45
CA PRO A 517 -17.18 -2.32 6.55
C PRO A 517 -16.57 -3.71 6.81
N ILE A 518 -15.34 -3.80 7.33
CA ILE A 518 -14.54 -5.04 7.36
C ILE A 518 -14.38 -5.56 8.78
N LEU A 519 -14.63 -6.86 8.96
CA LEU A 519 -14.35 -7.62 10.18
C LEU A 519 -13.58 -8.89 9.81
N VAL A 520 -12.47 -9.18 10.48
CA VAL A 520 -11.69 -10.41 10.24
C VAL A 520 -12.10 -11.49 11.23
N ALA A 521 -12.50 -12.66 10.73
CA ALA A 521 -12.79 -13.85 11.51
C ALA A 521 -11.55 -14.75 11.60
N ASN A 522 -11.21 -15.15 12.82
CA ASN A 522 -10.11 -16.08 13.09
C ASN A 522 -10.56 -17.12 14.13
N VAL A 523 -10.99 -18.30 13.67
CA VAL A 523 -11.54 -19.34 14.56
C VAL A 523 -10.44 -19.96 15.41
N VAL A 524 -9.35 -20.40 14.77
CA VAL A 524 -8.23 -21.10 15.41
C VAL A 524 -6.95 -20.99 14.57
N ASN A 525 -6.53 -19.76 14.27
CA ASN A 525 -5.49 -19.45 13.26
C ASN A 525 -5.85 -20.01 11.88
N GLY A 526 -7.12 -19.85 11.51
CA GLY A 526 -7.72 -20.41 10.30
C GLY A 526 -9.19 -20.80 10.49
N PRO A 527 -9.77 -21.53 9.51
CA PRO A 527 -11.19 -21.90 9.47
C PRO A 527 -11.59 -23.06 10.40
N ASP A 528 -10.63 -23.75 11.02
CA ASP A 528 -10.79 -25.08 11.65
C ASP A 528 -11.18 -26.19 10.63
N SER A 529 -11.51 -27.38 11.13
CA SER A 529 -11.89 -28.59 10.40
C SER A 529 -13.39 -28.84 10.35
N ALA A 530 -14.16 -28.07 11.13
CA ALA A 530 -15.61 -28.16 11.23
C ALA A 530 -16.20 -26.80 11.60
N VAL A 531 -17.48 -26.62 11.30
CA VAL A 531 -18.19 -25.37 11.63
C VAL A 531 -18.23 -25.17 13.14
N ASP A 532 -17.58 -24.11 13.62
CA ASP A 532 -17.82 -23.57 14.94
C ASP A 532 -19.15 -22.79 14.93
N LYS A 533 -20.11 -23.24 15.75
CA LYS A 533 -21.47 -22.67 15.78
C LYS A 533 -21.51 -21.22 16.29
N THR A 534 -20.58 -20.84 17.16
CA THR A 534 -20.53 -19.51 17.76
C THR A 534 -19.96 -18.50 16.76
N TRP A 535 -18.92 -18.91 16.03
CA TRP A 535 -18.42 -18.16 14.88
C TRP A 535 -19.43 -18.08 13.75
N ALA A 536 -20.11 -19.18 13.42
CA ALA A 536 -21.14 -19.18 12.38
C ALA A 536 -22.27 -18.18 12.69
N ASP A 537 -22.69 -18.04 13.95
CA ASP A 537 -23.68 -17.03 14.36
C ASP A 537 -23.19 -15.61 14.06
N VAL A 538 -22.01 -15.21 14.56
CA VAL A 538 -21.50 -13.84 14.37
C VAL A 538 -21.19 -13.53 12.91
N ILE A 539 -20.64 -14.49 12.15
CA ILE A 539 -20.33 -14.34 10.72
C ILE A 539 -21.61 -14.10 9.93
N ASN A 540 -22.66 -14.90 10.18
CA ASN A 540 -23.94 -14.76 9.49
C ASN A 540 -24.63 -13.43 9.85
N ARG A 541 -24.62 -13.01 11.12
CA ARG A 541 -25.20 -11.73 11.53
C ARG A 541 -24.45 -10.53 10.96
N ALA A 542 -23.12 -10.58 10.93
CA ALA A 542 -22.29 -9.54 10.34
C ALA A 542 -22.49 -9.44 8.82
N SER A 543 -22.48 -10.57 8.11
CA SER A 543 -22.75 -10.61 6.67
C SER A 543 -24.16 -10.07 6.35
N ALA A 544 -25.18 -10.49 7.11
CA ALA A 544 -26.55 -10.01 6.95
C ALA A 544 -26.73 -8.51 7.22
N SER A 545 -25.86 -7.89 8.04
CA SER A 545 -25.85 -6.43 8.23
C SER A 545 -25.08 -5.67 7.15
N GLY A 546 -24.54 -6.36 6.16
CA GLY A 546 -23.79 -5.80 5.03
C GLY A 546 -22.29 -5.63 5.29
N LYS A 547 -21.75 -6.22 6.35
CA LYS A 547 -20.30 -6.26 6.60
C LYS A 547 -19.63 -7.23 5.65
N THR A 548 -18.38 -6.93 5.27
CA THR A 548 -17.49 -7.85 4.58
C THR A 548 -16.67 -8.60 5.62
N VAL A 549 -17.05 -9.85 5.89
CA VAL A 549 -16.33 -10.72 6.84
C VAL A 549 -15.21 -11.44 6.10
N LEU A 550 -13.97 -11.31 6.57
CA LEU A 550 -12.80 -11.92 5.95
C LEU A 550 -12.31 -13.11 6.77
N GLY A 551 -12.08 -14.25 6.12
CA GLY A 551 -11.46 -15.40 6.76
C GLY A 551 -9.94 -15.22 6.90
N TYR A 552 -9.40 -15.44 8.09
CA TYR A 552 -7.94 -15.41 8.34
C TYR A 552 -7.24 -16.61 7.68
N VAL A 553 -6.19 -16.35 6.89
CA VAL A 553 -5.33 -17.38 6.28
C VAL A 553 -3.87 -17.03 6.53
N ARG A 554 -3.11 -17.97 7.10
CA ARG A 554 -1.70 -17.81 7.42
C ARG A 554 -0.83 -18.13 6.21
N THR A 555 0.01 -17.19 5.77
CA THR A 555 0.89 -17.40 4.60
C THR A 555 2.35 -17.72 4.95
N GLY A 556 2.75 -17.60 6.23
CA GLY A 556 4.08 -18.02 6.70
C GLY A 556 5.23 -17.30 6.02
N TYR A 557 5.02 -16.09 5.51
CA TYR A 557 5.97 -15.36 4.68
C TYR A 557 6.49 -16.22 3.51
N LEU A 558 5.65 -17.12 2.98
CA LEU A 558 6.00 -18.10 1.95
C LEU A 558 7.23 -18.97 2.29
N GLY A 559 7.59 -19.07 3.57
CA GLY A 559 8.78 -19.78 4.07
C GLY A 559 10.11 -19.10 3.77
N VAL A 560 10.10 -17.86 3.25
CA VAL A 560 11.34 -17.20 2.79
C VAL A 560 12.01 -16.33 3.85
N SER A 561 11.27 -15.98 4.91
CA SER A 561 11.79 -15.22 6.05
C SER A 561 13.01 -15.85 6.72
N GLU A 562 13.70 -15.09 7.57
CA GLU A 562 14.85 -15.60 8.34
C GLU A 562 14.45 -16.73 9.29
N GLN A 563 13.23 -16.68 9.83
CA GLN A 563 12.67 -17.70 10.71
C GLN A 563 12.40 -19.03 9.98
N LYS A 564 12.39 -19.02 8.63
CA LYS A 564 12.14 -20.21 7.79
C LYS A 564 10.91 -20.98 8.22
N PHE A 565 9.78 -20.26 8.30
CA PHE A 565 8.51 -20.91 8.59
C PHE A 565 8.23 -22.01 7.57
N THR A 566 7.60 -23.06 8.06
CA THR A 566 7.16 -24.19 7.25
C THR A 566 5.65 -24.28 7.27
N THR A 567 5.10 -24.91 6.23
CA THR A 567 3.71 -25.36 6.20
C THR A 567 3.43 -26.29 7.38
N ARG A 568 2.16 -26.61 7.62
CA ARG A 568 1.75 -27.60 8.63
C ARG A 568 2.31 -28.99 8.39
N LEU A 569 2.82 -29.26 7.19
CA LEU A 569 3.51 -30.50 6.83
C LEU A 569 5.04 -30.41 7.00
N GLY A 570 5.57 -29.31 7.53
CA GLY A 570 7.02 -29.11 7.71
C GLY A 570 7.76 -28.77 6.42
N LEU A 571 7.07 -28.30 5.37
CA LEU A 571 7.65 -28.00 4.06
C LEU A 571 7.86 -26.49 3.87
N GLY A 572 8.87 -26.11 3.10
CA GLY A 572 9.24 -24.70 2.87
C GLY A 572 9.19 -24.22 1.42
N ASP A 573 8.81 -25.07 0.47
CA ASP A 573 8.77 -24.71 -0.95
C ASP A 573 7.53 -23.84 -1.25
N LEU A 574 7.65 -22.91 -2.20
CA LEU A 574 6.56 -22.00 -2.58
C LEU A 574 5.29 -22.73 -3.04
N ALA A 575 5.44 -23.84 -3.76
CA ALA A 575 4.31 -24.65 -4.23
C ALA A 575 3.55 -25.29 -3.06
N ASP A 576 4.27 -25.74 -2.02
CA ASP A 576 3.65 -26.36 -0.84
C ASP A 576 2.92 -25.32 0.01
N TRP A 577 3.49 -24.11 0.13
CA TRP A 577 2.79 -22.97 0.73
C TRP A 577 1.51 -22.60 -0.04
N THR A 578 1.58 -22.58 -1.38
CA THR A 578 0.42 -22.29 -2.23
C THR A 578 -0.71 -23.29 -2.00
N ALA A 579 -0.38 -24.59 -1.96
CA ALA A 579 -1.35 -25.65 -1.70
C ALA A 579 -2.07 -25.45 -0.36
N GLN A 580 -1.33 -25.15 0.71
CA GLN A 580 -1.92 -24.93 2.03
C GLN A 580 -2.79 -23.65 2.07
N ILE A 581 -2.33 -22.57 1.44
CA ILE A 581 -3.06 -21.30 1.41
C ILE A 581 -4.40 -21.50 0.70
N GLU A 582 -4.41 -22.16 -0.47
CA GLU A 582 -5.64 -22.48 -1.20
C GLU A 582 -6.54 -23.46 -0.44
N GLU A 583 -5.98 -24.46 0.25
CA GLU A 583 -6.74 -25.36 1.13
C GLU A 583 -7.50 -24.58 2.21
N ASP A 584 -6.84 -23.61 2.87
CA ASP A 584 -7.47 -22.80 3.90
C ASP A 584 -8.52 -21.81 3.33
N ILE A 585 -8.25 -21.21 2.15
CA ILE A 585 -9.24 -20.38 1.44
C ILE A 585 -10.51 -21.19 1.19
N ASP A 586 -10.37 -22.35 0.54
CA ASP A 586 -11.51 -23.19 0.16
C ASP A 586 -12.26 -23.71 1.39
N MET A 587 -11.54 -24.00 2.48
CA MET A 587 -12.13 -24.45 3.74
C MET A 587 -13.00 -23.37 4.39
N TRP A 588 -12.60 -22.08 4.36
CA TRP A 588 -13.45 -20.99 4.84
C TRP A 588 -14.80 -20.95 4.12
N TYR A 589 -14.80 -21.03 2.79
CA TYR A 589 -16.03 -21.03 2.00
C TYR A 589 -16.82 -22.34 2.13
N THR A 590 -16.14 -23.46 2.34
CA THR A 590 -16.79 -24.76 2.58
C THR A 590 -17.55 -24.77 3.91
N LEU A 591 -16.96 -24.24 4.97
CA LEU A 591 -17.55 -24.28 6.31
C LEU A 591 -18.59 -23.17 6.53
N TYR A 592 -18.34 -21.97 5.99
CA TYR A 592 -19.14 -20.78 6.29
C TYR A 592 -19.90 -20.20 5.08
N GLY A 593 -19.70 -20.76 3.88
CA GLY A 593 -20.45 -20.41 2.67
C GLY A 593 -20.22 -18.97 2.21
N SER A 594 -21.24 -18.40 1.56
CA SER A 594 -21.21 -17.03 1.02
C SER A 594 -21.27 -15.93 2.08
N SER A 595 -21.36 -16.29 3.37
CA SER A 595 -21.29 -15.32 4.46
C SER A 595 -19.85 -14.80 4.67
N ILE A 596 -18.85 -15.53 4.16
CA ILE A 596 -17.49 -15.04 3.98
C ILE A 596 -17.44 -14.16 2.73
N GLY A 597 -17.04 -12.90 2.90
CA GLY A 597 -16.94 -11.91 1.84
C GLY A 597 -15.53 -11.77 1.26
N GLY A 598 -14.56 -12.54 1.75
CA GLY A 598 -13.17 -12.43 1.32
C GLY A 598 -12.17 -13.10 2.26
N ILE A 599 -10.87 -12.83 2.03
CA ILE A 599 -9.77 -13.47 2.75
C ILE A 599 -8.77 -12.42 3.26
N PHE A 600 -8.35 -12.58 4.51
CA PHE A 600 -7.27 -11.83 5.12
C PHE A 600 -6.03 -12.73 5.20
N PHE A 601 -5.05 -12.46 4.33
CA PHE A 601 -3.78 -13.17 4.28
C PHE A 601 -2.80 -12.55 5.28
N ASP A 602 -2.44 -13.30 6.31
CA ASP A 602 -1.51 -12.86 7.33
C ASP A 602 -0.09 -13.37 7.09
N GLU A 603 0.87 -12.76 7.79
CA GLU A 603 2.31 -13.07 7.67
C GLU A 603 2.79 -12.92 6.21
N GLY A 604 2.39 -11.83 5.55
CA GLY A 604 2.73 -11.54 4.15
C GLY A 604 4.20 -11.20 3.96
N TRP A 605 4.86 -11.77 2.95
CA TRP A 605 6.23 -11.37 2.61
C TRP A 605 6.24 -10.01 1.91
N PRO A 606 7.01 -9.00 2.39
CA PRO A 606 6.89 -7.64 1.89
C PRO A 606 7.79 -7.27 0.72
N GLU A 607 8.68 -8.17 0.26
CA GLU A 607 9.64 -7.88 -0.80
C GLU A 607 9.30 -8.61 -2.11
N CYS A 608 9.59 -8.00 -3.27
CA CYS A 608 9.18 -8.53 -4.57
C CYS A 608 9.79 -9.91 -4.88
N GLY A 609 11.00 -10.15 -4.35
CA GLY A 609 11.83 -11.32 -4.68
C GLY A 609 12.52 -11.19 -6.04
N ASP A 610 13.45 -12.12 -6.32
CA ASP A 610 14.15 -12.16 -7.60
C ASP A 610 13.15 -12.25 -8.75
N ASN A 611 13.28 -11.35 -9.74
CA ASN A 611 12.38 -11.27 -10.89
C ASN A 611 10.89 -11.29 -10.49
N ASN A 612 10.52 -10.63 -9.39
CA ASN A 612 9.12 -10.52 -8.92
C ASN A 612 8.45 -11.86 -8.52
N LYS A 613 9.24 -12.91 -8.23
CA LYS A 613 8.69 -14.25 -7.96
C LYS A 613 7.67 -14.32 -6.81
N TYR A 614 7.81 -13.49 -5.76
CA TYR A 614 6.90 -13.54 -4.61
C TYR A 614 5.62 -12.75 -4.88
N VAL A 615 5.75 -11.56 -5.45
CA VAL A 615 4.60 -10.74 -5.85
C VAL A 615 3.74 -11.44 -6.91
N ASP A 616 4.36 -12.14 -7.86
CA ASP A 616 3.64 -12.91 -8.89
C ASP A 616 2.87 -14.09 -8.27
N LEU A 617 3.43 -14.73 -7.24
CA LEU A 617 2.73 -15.79 -6.53
C LEU A 617 1.52 -15.27 -5.74
N TYR A 618 1.66 -14.14 -5.03
CA TYR A 618 0.53 -13.52 -4.35
C TYR A 618 -0.56 -13.05 -5.31
N LYS A 619 -0.20 -12.51 -6.48
CA LYS A 619 -1.17 -12.21 -7.56
C LYS A 619 -1.90 -13.47 -8.02
N TYR A 620 -1.17 -14.57 -8.20
CA TYR A 620 -1.75 -15.85 -8.59
C TYR A 620 -2.74 -16.39 -7.55
N ILE A 621 -2.38 -16.32 -6.25
CA ILE A 621 -3.26 -16.69 -5.13
C ILE A 621 -4.51 -15.79 -5.06
N ASN A 622 -4.35 -14.46 -5.27
CA ASN A 622 -5.46 -13.53 -5.31
C ASN A 622 -6.43 -13.84 -6.47
N ASP A 623 -5.88 -14.06 -7.66
CA ASP A 623 -6.63 -14.46 -8.84
C ASP A 623 -7.36 -15.79 -8.63
N TYR A 624 -6.70 -16.78 -8.02
CA TYR A 624 -7.35 -18.04 -7.62
C TYR A 624 -8.55 -17.77 -6.73
N THR A 625 -8.34 -17.03 -5.64
CA THR A 625 -9.38 -16.67 -4.66
C THR A 625 -10.58 -16.02 -5.34
N LYS A 626 -10.34 -15.00 -6.18
CA LYS A 626 -11.40 -14.24 -6.86
C LYS A 626 -12.07 -15.02 -8.01
N ARG A 627 -11.37 -15.96 -8.66
CA ARG A 627 -11.98 -16.86 -9.67
C ARG A 627 -12.86 -17.93 -9.02
N ALA A 628 -12.40 -18.52 -7.92
CA ALA A 628 -13.16 -19.51 -7.17
C ALA A 628 -14.35 -18.86 -6.44
N HIS A 629 -14.17 -17.63 -5.97
CA HIS A 629 -15.15 -16.87 -5.20
C HIS A 629 -15.30 -15.43 -5.74
N PRO A 630 -16.09 -15.23 -6.82
CA PRO A 630 -16.31 -13.91 -7.39
C PRO A 630 -16.86 -12.92 -6.35
N GLY A 631 -16.26 -11.73 -6.31
CA GLY A 631 -16.57 -10.70 -5.31
C GLY A 631 -15.81 -10.81 -3.99
N ALA A 632 -14.93 -11.82 -3.82
CA ALA A 632 -14.05 -11.90 -2.65
C ALA A 632 -13.15 -10.65 -2.53
N TYR A 633 -13.14 -10.02 -1.35
CA TYR A 633 -12.23 -8.94 -1.01
C TYR A 633 -10.95 -9.49 -0.37
N THR A 634 -9.78 -9.07 -0.80
CA THR A 634 -8.51 -9.64 -0.33
C THR A 634 -7.60 -8.61 0.33
N ILE A 635 -6.98 -9.03 1.43
CA ILE A 635 -6.02 -8.23 2.18
C ILE A 635 -4.74 -9.02 2.36
N LEU A 636 -3.57 -8.41 2.15
CA LEU A 636 -2.28 -8.97 2.57
C LEU A 636 -1.70 -8.16 3.73
N ASN A 637 -1.37 -8.85 4.82
CA ASN A 637 -0.78 -8.28 6.02
C ASN A 637 0.67 -8.73 6.24
N PRO A 638 1.67 -7.93 5.83
CA PRO A 638 3.04 -8.07 6.32
C PRO A 638 3.27 -7.48 7.72
N GLY A 639 2.38 -6.58 8.19
CA GLY A 639 2.55 -5.81 9.43
C GLY A 639 3.60 -4.70 9.35
N SER A 640 4.23 -4.52 8.19
CA SER A 640 5.38 -3.63 7.96
C SER A 640 5.26 -2.91 6.61
N PRO A 641 6.13 -1.91 6.34
CA PRO A 641 6.25 -1.36 5.00
C PRO A 641 6.44 -2.47 3.96
N ILE A 642 5.83 -2.29 2.80
CA ILE A 642 5.78 -3.27 1.72
C ILE A 642 6.29 -2.64 0.42
N ALA A 643 6.96 -3.40 -0.43
CA ALA A 643 7.48 -2.91 -1.70
C ALA A 643 6.37 -2.54 -2.70
N SER A 644 6.60 -1.52 -3.53
CA SER A 644 5.61 -0.98 -4.48
C SER A 644 5.06 -1.99 -5.49
N CYS A 645 5.82 -3.03 -5.81
CA CYS A 645 5.37 -4.12 -6.68
C CYS A 645 4.10 -4.82 -6.16
N PHE A 646 3.83 -4.77 -4.84
CA PHE A 646 2.66 -5.39 -4.21
C PHE A 646 1.38 -4.58 -4.34
N GLU A 647 1.43 -3.32 -4.77
CA GLU A 647 0.25 -2.44 -4.81
C GLU A 647 -0.96 -3.09 -5.51
N ASP A 648 -0.68 -3.85 -6.56
CA ASP A 648 -1.68 -4.51 -7.40
C ASP A 648 -1.82 -6.02 -7.08
N THR A 649 -1.34 -6.49 -5.94
CA THR A 649 -1.48 -7.91 -5.53
C THR A 649 -2.82 -8.22 -4.90
N MET A 650 -3.32 -7.34 -4.03
CA MET A 650 -4.55 -7.49 -3.25
C MET A 650 -5.38 -6.20 -3.30
N ASP A 651 -6.63 -6.25 -2.84
CA ASP A 651 -7.47 -5.05 -2.75
C ASP A 651 -6.93 -4.06 -1.71
N THR A 652 -6.42 -4.55 -0.58
CA THR A 652 -5.76 -3.75 0.47
C THR A 652 -4.49 -4.42 1.00
N LEU A 653 -3.52 -3.60 1.42
CA LEU A 653 -2.27 -4.00 2.05
C LEU A 653 -2.21 -3.38 3.45
N LEU A 654 -1.95 -4.20 4.47
CA LEU A 654 -1.78 -3.73 5.84
C LEU A 654 -0.30 -3.41 6.08
N THR A 655 0.07 -2.15 5.93
CA THR A 655 1.48 -1.71 5.83
C THR A 655 2.05 -1.12 7.12
N PHE A 656 1.30 -1.17 8.20
CA PHE A 656 1.76 -0.75 9.52
C PHE A 656 0.98 -1.47 10.62
N GLU A 657 1.68 -2.15 11.51
CA GLU A 657 1.09 -2.84 12.66
C GLU A 657 2.02 -2.73 13.89
N LEU A 658 2.07 -1.56 14.53
CA LEU A 658 2.93 -1.31 15.70
C LEU A 658 2.25 -0.36 16.72
N SER A 659 2.94 -0.09 17.83
CA SER A 659 2.43 0.72 18.93
C SER A 659 2.17 2.19 18.54
N TYR A 660 1.36 2.88 19.34
CA TYR A 660 1.15 4.32 19.28
C TYR A 660 2.45 5.12 19.27
N GLU A 661 3.40 4.74 20.13
CA GLU A 661 4.71 5.39 20.20
C GLU A 661 5.48 5.23 18.89
N ALA A 662 5.54 4.01 18.35
CA ALA A 662 6.16 3.75 17.05
C ALA A 662 5.46 4.57 15.96
N TYR A 663 4.13 4.63 15.99
CA TYR A 663 3.36 5.40 15.02
C TYR A 663 3.65 6.90 15.13
N THR A 664 3.77 7.49 16.31
CA THR A 664 3.98 8.95 16.43
C THR A 664 5.43 9.38 16.26
N SER A 665 6.37 8.54 16.66
CA SER A 665 7.76 8.95 16.88
C SER A 665 8.76 8.25 15.96
N SER A 666 8.41 7.10 15.40
CA SER A 666 9.35 6.24 14.65
C SER A 666 8.68 5.58 13.43
N TYR A 667 7.66 6.23 12.88
CA TYR A 667 6.92 5.73 11.73
C TYR A 667 7.82 5.67 10.51
N THR A 668 7.88 4.49 9.89
CA THR A 668 8.55 4.27 8.61
C THR A 668 7.46 4.17 7.53
N PRO A 669 7.39 5.12 6.58
CA PRO A 669 6.45 5.02 5.46
C PRO A 669 6.88 3.94 4.46
N ASN A 670 5.95 3.52 3.60
CA ASN A 670 6.33 2.90 2.32
C ASN A 670 7.17 3.89 1.50
N ASP A 671 8.05 3.36 0.65
CA ASP A 671 8.83 4.15 -0.32
C ASP A 671 8.02 4.52 -1.59
N TRP A 672 6.72 4.21 -1.60
CA TRP A 672 5.75 4.54 -2.65
C TRP A 672 4.46 5.09 -2.07
N THR A 673 3.76 5.89 -2.88
CA THR A 673 2.43 6.41 -2.57
C THR A 673 1.39 5.56 -3.28
N PRO A 674 0.33 5.09 -2.60
CA PRO A 674 -0.71 4.30 -3.25
C PRO A 674 -1.54 5.13 -4.23
N LYS A 675 -1.91 4.51 -5.36
CA LYS A 675 -2.87 5.00 -6.36
C LYS A 675 -4.23 5.33 -5.76
N ASP A 676 -4.62 4.63 -4.70
CA ASP A 676 -5.85 4.84 -3.94
C ASP A 676 -5.58 4.63 -2.45
N PRO A 677 -6.00 5.55 -1.54
CA PRO A 677 -5.74 5.41 -0.11
C PRO A 677 -6.31 4.11 0.49
N ARG A 678 -7.37 3.53 -0.09
CA ARG A 678 -7.95 2.24 0.33
C ARG A 678 -7.01 1.06 0.12
N LYS A 679 -5.90 1.25 -0.59
CA LYS A 679 -4.82 0.27 -0.67
C LYS A 679 -4.06 0.11 0.63
N LEU A 680 -4.10 1.08 1.55
CA LEU A 680 -3.33 1.02 2.79
C LEU A 680 -4.23 0.88 4.01
N TRP A 681 -3.90 -0.09 4.86
CA TRP A 681 -4.45 -0.27 6.20
C TRP A 681 -3.34 -0.12 7.24
N HIS A 682 -3.58 0.72 8.24
CA HIS A 682 -2.75 0.82 9.44
C HIS A 682 -3.49 0.29 10.68
N ILE A 683 -2.81 -0.51 11.48
CA ILE A 683 -3.22 -0.89 12.84
C ILE A 683 -2.26 -0.23 13.83
N VAL A 684 -2.81 0.46 14.83
CA VAL A 684 -2.04 1.12 15.88
C VAL A 684 -2.58 0.75 17.25
N TYR A 685 -1.82 -0.01 18.03
CA TYR A 685 -2.20 -0.42 19.38
C TYR A 685 -1.61 0.50 20.46
N ASN A 686 -2.06 0.38 21.71
CA ASN A 686 -1.67 1.22 22.84
C ASN A 686 -1.92 2.73 22.60
N VAL A 687 -3.02 3.08 21.92
CA VAL A 687 -3.40 4.47 21.63
C VAL A 687 -4.32 4.99 22.73
N PRO A 688 -3.92 6.01 23.52
CA PRO A 688 -4.80 6.59 24.54
C PRO A 688 -6.07 7.18 23.91
N GLU A 689 -7.21 7.07 24.60
CA GLU A 689 -8.50 7.58 24.11
C GLU A 689 -8.44 9.07 23.72
N SER A 690 -7.70 9.88 24.49
CA SER A 690 -7.49 11.31 24.21
C SER A 690 -6.74 11.60 22.90
N ALA A 691 -6.01 10.62 22.37
CA ALA A 691 -5.23 10.74 21.14
C ALA A 691 -5.97 10.24 19.89
N VAL A 692 -7.11 9.54 20.04
CA VAL A 692 -7.85 8.89 18.94
C VAL A 692 -8.09 9.81 17.75
N SER A 693 -8.65 11.00 17.96
CA SER A 693 -8.94 11.95 16.87
C SER A 693 -7.67 12.44 16.18
N LYS A 694 -6.58 12.64 16.94
CA LYS A 694 -5.29 13.08 16.41
C LYS A 694 -4.65 11.99 15.56
N VAL A 695 -4.65 10.74 16.05
CA VAL A 695 -4.08 9.60 15.33
C VAL A 695 -4.89 9.27 14.09
N THR A 696 -6.21 9.36 14.14
CA THR A 696 -7.09 9.16 12.97
C THR A 696 -6.75 10.14 11.84
N LYS A 697 -6.63 11.43 12.17
CA LYS A 697 -6.20 12.46 11.21
C LYS A 697 -4.77 12.24 10.72
N LEU A 698 -3.87 11.78 11.58
CA LEU A 698 -2.49 11.46 11.21
C LEU A 698 -2.44 10.28 10.23
N ALA A 699 -3.25 9.25 10.44
CA ALA A 699 -3.37 8.13 9.53
C ALA A 699 -3.89 8.55 8.16
N LYS A 700 -4.89 9.45 8.11
CA LYS A 700 -5.38 10.03 6.84
C LYS A 700 -4.26 10.78 6.11
N LYS A 701 -3.47 11.58 6.83
CA LYS A 701 -2.29 12.28 6.28
C LYS A 701 -1.19 11.35 5.79
N ARG A 702 -1.12 10.13 6.33
CA ARG A 702 -0.17 9.08 5.93
C ARG A 702 -0.72 8.17 4.83
N GLY A 703 -1.85 8.52 4.22
CA GLY A 703 -2.41 7.80 3.07
C GLY A 703 -3.20 6.54 3.42
N ALA A 704 -3.47 6.26 4.70
CA ALA A 704 -4.23 5.08 5.09
C ALA A 704 -5.74 5.30 4.94
N GLY A 705 -6.33 4.56 3.99
CA GLY A 705 -7.77 4.48 3.78
C GLY A 705 -8.47 3.61 4.82
N PHE A 706 -7.76 2.64 5.42
CA PHE A 706 -8.26 1.85 6.54
C PHE A 706 -7.42 2.07 7.80
N LEU A 707 -8.08 2.09 8.96
CA LEU A 707 -7.44 2.29 10.25
C LEU A 707 -8.08 1.42 11.34
N GLN A 708 -7.25 0.75 12.15
CA GLN A 708 -7.65 0.21 13.45
C GLN A 708 -6.84 0.88 14.55
N LEU A 709 -7.52 1.38 15.58
CA LEU A 709 -6.90 1.89 16.80
C LEU A 709 -7.44 1.09 17.97
N THR A 710 -6.56 0.76 18.92
CA THR A 710 -6.95 0.12 20.18
C THR A 710 -6.11 0.67 21.32
N ASP A 711 -6.71 0.77 22.51
CA ASP A 711 -6.02 1.08 23.77
C ASP A 711 -5.36 -0.15 24.40
N ASP A 712 -5.59 -1.34 23.84
CA ASP A 712 -4.96 -2.57 24.30
C ASP A 712 -3.48 -2.67 23.91
N THR A 713 -2.78 -3.62 24.52
CA THR A 713 -1.33 -3.77 24.46
C THR A 713 -0.92 -5.20 24.08
N LEU A 714 0.37 -5.39 23.84
CA LEU A 714 0.95 -6.72 23.62
C LEU A 714 0.75 -7.62 24.87
N PRO A 715 0.64 -8.94 24.71
CA PRO A 715 0.98 -9.72 23.52
C PRO A 715 -0.10 -9.84 22.44
N ASN A 716 -1.36 -9.51 22.73
CA ASN A 716 -2.46 -9.67 21.77
C ASN A 716 -3.44 -8.50 21.82
N PRO A 717 -3.20 -7.41 21.09
CA PRO A 717 -4.07 -6.23 21.12
C PRO A 717 -5.39 -6.40 20.35
N TYR A 718 -5.71 -7.61 19.89
CA TYR A 718 -6.83 -7.92 18.99
C TYR A 718 -7.92 -8.79 19.63
N ASP A 719 -7.72 -9.23 20.88
CA ASP A 719 -8.65 -10.08 21.62
C ASP A 719 -9.70 -9.30 22.43
N THR A 720 -9.62 -7.97 22.45
CA THR A 720 -10.63 -7.09 23.04
C THR A 720 -11.07 -5.98 22.09
N LEU A 721 -12.27 -5.45 22.33
CA LEU A 721 -12.79 -4.26 21.64
C LEU A 721 -12.76 -3.06 22.60
N PRO A 722 -12.15 -1.92 22.24
CA PRO A 722 -12.19 -0.71 23.05
C PRO A 722 -13.60 -0.31 23.49
N GLY A 723 -13.68 0.49 24.56
CA GLY A 723 -14.94 1.05 25.06
C GLY A 723 -15.72 1.80 23.98
N ASP A 724 -17.06 1.89 24.11
CA ASP A 724 -17.89 2.50 23.06
C ASP A 724 -17.52 3.97 22.80
N SER A 725 -17.21 4.75 23.85
CA SER A 725 -16.76 6.15 23.70
C SER A 725 -15.52 6.29 22.81
N TYR A 726 -14.59 5.35 22.92
CA TYR A 726 -13.38 5.27 22.11
C TYR A 726 -13.72 5.07 20.62
N ILE A 727 -14.54 4.05 20.32
CA ILE A 727 -14.93 3.72 18.95
C ILE A 727 -15.80 4.84 18.34
N GLN A 728 -16.69 5.45 19.12
CA GLN A 728 -17.44 6.63 18.69
C GLN A 728 -16.52 7.81 18.39
N GLY A 729 -15.44 8.00 19.17
CA GLY A 729 -14.40 8.98 18.91
C GLY A 729 -13.69 8.75 17.57
N MET A 730 -13.35 7.50 17.25
CA MET A 730 -12.80 7.12 15.93
C MET A 730 -13.81 7.40 14.82
N MET A 731 -15.05 6.91 14.96
CA MET A 731 -16.11 7.08 13.98
C MET A 731 -16.42 8.56 13.73
N GLY A 732 -16.39 9.40 14.75
CA GLY A 732 -16.59 10.85 14.62
C GLY A 732 -15.50 11.56 13.82
N ALA A 733 -14.30 10.98 13.77
CA ALA A 733 -13.16 11.53 13.03
C ALA A 733 -13.05 11.05 11.58
N ILE A 734 -13.85 10.06 11.17
CA ILE A 734 -13.88 9.53 9.80
C ILE A 734 -15.20 9.83 9.08
N GLU A 735 -15.10 10.10 7.78
CA GLU A 735 -16.24 10.38 6.90
C GLU A 735 -16.95 9.09 6.47
N GLY A 736 -16.20 7.98 6.37
CA GLY A 736 -16.66 6.71 5.82
C GLY A 736 -16.67 6.71 4.29
N GLY A 737 -16.61 5.51 3.70
CA GLY A 737 -16.42 5.30 2.26
C GLY A 737 -17.01 3.99 1.77
N SER A 738 -16.49 3.50 0.65
CA SER A 738 -16.85 2.22 0.05
C SER A 738 -15.59 1.46 -0.36
N LEU A 739 -15.65 0.13 -0.28
CA LEU A 739 -14.54 -0.74 -0.65
C LEU A 739 -14.14 -0.57 -2.13
N LEU A 740 -12.85 -0.73 -2.42
CA LEU A 740 -12.32 -0.86 -3.77
C LEU A 740 -12.05 -2.34 -4.03
N ASN A 741 -13.04 -3.04 -4.59
CA ASN A 741 -12.92 -4.46 -4.89
C ASN A 741 -12.68 -4.65 -6.39
N THR A 742 -11.56 -5.24 -6.74
CA THR A 742 -11.20 -5.55 -8.13
C THR A 742 -11.53 -6.99 -8.46
N ASP A 743 -12.00 -7.27 -9.68
CA ASP A 743 -12.18 -8.66 -10.12
C ASP A 743 -10.82 -9.34 -10.37
N ALA A 744 -10.82 -10.67 -10.47
CA ALA A 744 -9.63 -11.43 -10.85
C ALA A 744 -9.06 -10.93 -12.19
N SER A 745 -7.73 -10.93 -12.32
CA SER A 745 -7.06 -10.50 -13.54
C SER A 745 -7.50 -11.36 -14.73
N SER A 746 -7.53 -10.81 -15.93
CA SER A 746 -7.78 -11.62 -17.13
C SER A 746 -6.55 -12.47 -17.47
N TRP A 747 -6.76 -13.73 -17.85
CA TRP A 747 -5.68 -14.54 -18.40
C TRP A 747 -5.11 -13.91 -19.67
N MET A 748 -3.78 -13.91 -19.82
CA MET A 748 -3.14 -13.43 -21.04
C MET A 748 -3.67 -14.16 -22.27
N SER A 749 -3.96 -13.42 -23.34
CA SER A 749 -4.41 -14.00 -24.61
C SER A 749 -3.29 -14.84 -25.24
N GLY A 750 -3.63 -15.99 -25.84
CA GLY A 750 -2.66 -16.86 -26.47
C GLY A 750 -3.25 -18.19 -26.91
N ASN A 751 -2.38 -19.13 -27.27
CA ASN A 751 -2.78 -20.49 -27.65
C ASN A 751 -3.19 -21.31 -26.43
N ALA A 752 -4.05 -22.31 -26.65
CA ALA A 752 -4.36 -23.32 -25.63
C ALA A 752 -3.08 -24.08 -25.19
N ALA A 753 -3.07 -24.52 -23.94
CA ALA A 753 -1.98 -25.29 -23.40
C ALA A 753 -1.97 -26.71 -23.97
N ALA A 754 -0.78 -27.27 -24.14
CA ALA A 754 -0.62 -28.68 -24.48
C ALA A 754 -1.03 -29.59 -23.31
N ALA A 755 -1.24 -30.88 -23.60
CA ALA A 755 -1.51 -31.88 -22.58
C ALA A 755 -0.33 -32.02 -21.61
N VAL A 756 -0.63 -32.16 -20.32
CA VAL A 756 0.38 -32.43 -19.29
C VAL A 756 0.79 -33.89 -19.37
N SER A 757 2.10 -34.16 -19.26
CA SER A 757 2.65 -35.52 -19.34
C SER A 757 3.52 -35.84 -18.14
N GLY A 758 3.75 -37.13 -17.88
CA GLY A 758 4.66 -37.58 -16.84
C GLY A 758 4.17 -37.31 -15.41
N LEU A 759 2.85 -37.19 -15.19
CA LEU A 759 2.33 -37.06 -13.84
C LEU A 759 2.66 -38.32 -13.04
N SER A 760 3.31 -38.10 -11.90
CA SER A 760 3.61 -39.10 -10.88
C SER A 760 3.17 -38.59 -9.51
N ALA A 761 2.78 -39.54 -8.65
CA ALA A 761 2.42 -39.28 -7.26
C ALA A 761 3.18 -40.24 -6.36
N SER A 762 3.69 -39.73 -5.24
CA SER A 762 4.31 -40.53 -4.18
C SER A 762 3.73 -40.12 -2.84
N THR A 763 3.39 -41.10 -2.00
CA THR A 763 2.94 -40.82 -0.63
C THR A 763 4.06 -40.12 0.11
N SER A 764 3.78 -38.93 0.63
CA SER A 764 4.70 -38.26 1.56
C SER A 764 4.42 -38.76 2.96
N ASP A 765 3.14 -38.88 3.33
CA ASP A 765 2.76 -39.24 4.70
C ASP A 765 1.34 -39.81 4.95
N TYR A 766 0.86 -39.78 6.20
CA TYR A 766 -0.50 -40.11 6.65
C TYR A 766 -1.58 -39.26 5.97
N THR A 767 -1.31 -37.97 5.71
CA THR A 767 -2.30 -37.02 5.18
C THR A 767 -1.80 -36.26 3.95
N SER A 768 -0.73 -36.72 3.32
CA SER A 768 -0.13 -35.97 2.21
C SER A 768 0.49 -36.81 1.10
N ALA A 769 0.49 -36.25 -0.10
CA ALA A 769 1.11 -36.84 -1.29
C ALA A 769 1.85 -35.78 -2.10
N LYS A 770 3.07 -36.10 -2.52
CA LYS A 770 3.86 -35.28 -3.43
C LYS A 770 3.56 -35.65 -4.88
N LEU A 771 3.26 -34.66 -5.69
CA LEU A 771 2.99 -34.78 -7.11
C LEU A 771 4.10 -34.12 -7.92
N SER A 772 4.40 -34.68 -9.09
CA SER A 772 5.36 -34.10 -10.05
C SER A 772 4.95 -34.44 -11.48
N TRP A 773 5.12 -33.48 -12.40
CA TRP A 773 4.82 -33.63 -13.82
C TRP A 773 5.84 -32.90 -14.71
N ASN A 774 5.78 -33.13 -16.03
CA ASN A 774 6.56 -32.39 -17.00
C ASN A 774 5.86 -31.08 -17.37
N ALA A 775 6.65 -30.02 -17.60
CA ALA A 775 6.12 -28.75 -18.08
C ALA A 775 5.39 -28.90 -19.43
N ALA A 776 4.22 -28.27 -19.55
CA ALA A 776 3.42 -28.26 -20.78
C ALA A 776 3.69 -27.00 -21.62
N LEU A 777 3.64 -27.13 -22.95
CA LEU A 777 3.80 -26.01 -23.88
C LEU A 777 2.63 -25.02 -23.74
N ASN A 778 2.92 -23.72 -23.79
CA ASN A 778 1.96 -22.61 -23.62
C ASN A 778 1.23 -22.59 -22.26
N ALA A 779 1.73 -23.28 -21.24
CA ALA A 779 1.14 -23.23 -19.90
C ALA A 779 1.37 -21.87 -19.23
N LEU A 780 0.29 -21.30 -18.71
CA LEU A 780 0.27 -20.13 -17.82
C LEU A 780 0.12 -20.54 -16.35
N GLY A 781 -0.30 -21.78 -16.09
CA GLY A 781 -0.41 -22.39 -14.76
C GLY A 781 -0.91 -23.82 -14.86
N TYR A 782 -1.04 -24.49 -13.72
CA TYR A 782 -1.54 -25.86 -13.62
C TYR A 782 -2.62 -25.96 -12.55
N TYR A 783 -3.69 -26.68 -12.86
CA TYR A 783 -4.70 -27.09 -11.89
C TYR A 783 -4.49 -28.54 -11.49
N VAL A 784 -4.51 -28.80 -10.19
CA VAL A 784 -4.48 -30.11 -9.57
C VAL A 784 -5.92 -30.53 -9.27
N TYR A 785 -6.33 -31.66 -9.82
CA TYR A 785 -7.66 -32.21 -9.63
C TYR A 785 -7.62 -33.44 -8.72
N SER A 786 -8.62 -33.52 -7.84
CA SER A 786 -9.04 -34.76 -7.18
C SER A 786 -10.50 -35.02 -7.55
N GLY A 787 -10.73 -36.08 -8.33
CA GLY A 787 -11.99 -36.24 -9.05
C GLY A 787 -12.21 -35.09 -10.04
N ASP A 788 -13.39 -34.45 -9.96
CA ASP A 788 -13.75 -33.31 -10.83
C ASP A 788 -13.44 -31.94 -10.20
N SER A 789 -12.95 -31.91 -8.97
CA SER A 789 -12.68 -30.68 -8.21
C SER A 789 -11.22 -30.26 -8.33
N VAL A 790 -10.98 -28.98 -8.61
CA VAL A 790 -9.67 -28.36 -8.40
C VAL A 790 -9.44 -28.25 -6.90
N ILE A 791 -8.29 -28.71 -6.43
CA ILE A 791 -7.91 -28.71 -5.01
C ILE A 791 -6.63 -27.91 -4.74
N ALA A 792 -5.91 -27.53 -5.79
CA ALA A 792 -4.76 -26.65 -5.74
C ALA A 792 -4.43 -26.15 -7.15
N SER A 793 -3.73 -25.03 -7.23
CA SER A 793 -3.24 -24.43 -8.44
C SER A 793 -1.83 -23.86 -8.25
N VAL A 794 -1.01 -23.87 -9.31
CA VAL A 794 0.34 -23.32 -9.26
C VAL A 794 0.73 -22.60 -10.57
N PRO A 795 1.57 -21.56 -10.50
CA PRO A 795 2.13 -20.92 -11.69
C PRO A 795 2.87 -21.91 -12.61
N SER A 796 3.03 -21.56 -13.89
CA SER A 796 3.66 -22.44 -14.88
C SER A 796 5.13 -22.78 -14.62
N SER A 797 5.79 -21.99 -13.76
CA SER A 797 7.16 -22.23 -13.29
C SER A 797 7.29 -23.40 -12.30
N MET A 798 6.17 -23.89 -11.75
CA MET A 798 6.14 -24.96 -10.76
C MET A 798 5.54 -26.23 -11.37
N THR A 799 6.28 -27.35 -11.26
CA THR A 799 5.84 -28.66 -11.75
C THR A 799 5.91 -29.76 -10.68
N THR A 800 5.93 -29.33 -9.42
CA THR A 800 5.92 -30.18 -8.23
C THR A 800 5.11 -29.48 -7.14
N ILE A 801 4.33 -30.25 -6.39
CA ILE A 801 3.50 -29.75 -5.28
C ILE A 801 3.22 -30.88 -4.29
N THR A 802 3.09 -30.57 -3.00
CA THR A 802 2.60 -31.52 -1.99
C THR A 802 1.19 -31.16 -1.58
N ILE A 803 0.25 -32.08 -1.78
CA ILE A 803 -1.15 -31.92 -1.38
C ILE A 803 -1.31 -32.43 0.05
N GLY A 804 -1.85 -31.59 0.93
CA GLY A 804 -2.22 -31.89 2.31
C GLY A 804 -3.69 -32.30 2.46
N GLY A 805 -4.17 -32.38 3.70
CA GLY A 805 -5.59 -32.64 4.01
C GLY A 805 -6.14 -33.99 3.55
N LEU A 806 -5.30 -34.93 3.10
CA LEU A 806 -5.76 -36.21 2.58
C LEU A 806 -6.22 -37.14 3.71
N GLN A 807 -7.30 -37.89 3.45
CA GLN A 807 -7.79 -38.92 4.37
C GLN A 807 -6.72 -40.00 4.61
N PRO A 808 -6.36 -40.32 5.87
CA PRO A 808 -5.43 -41.40 6.19
C PRO A 808 -5.95 -42.80 5.82
N GLY A 809 -5.04 -43.69 5.42
CA GLY A 809 -5.35 -45.06 5.03
C GLY A 809 -6.25 -45.21 3.80
N ALA A 810 -6.34 -44.16 2.97
CA ALA A 810 -7.23 -44.11 1.81
C ALA A 810 -6.45 -44.01 0.49
N SER A 811 -7.12 -44.39 -0.60
CA SER A 811 -6.61 -44.27 -1.96
C SER A 811 -7.06 -42.94 -2.56
N HIS A 812 -6.12 -42.19 -3.12
CA HIS A 812 -6.35 -40.87 -3.71
C HIS A 812 -5.87 -40.86 -5.16
N ALA A 813 -6.64 -40.24 -6.05
CA ALA A 813 -6.35 -40.19 -7.48
C ALA A 813 -6.30 -38.74 -7.97
N PHE A 814 -5.22 -38.39 -8.65
CA PHE A 814 -4.95 -37.03 -9.10
C PHE A 814 -4.81 -36.94 -10.62
N GLN A 815 -5.22 -35.79 -11.16
CA GLN A 815 -4.97 -35.39 -12.54
C GLN A 815 -4.48 -33.93 -12.57
N ILE A 816 -3.64 -33.60 -13.54
CA ILE A 816 -3.19 -32.23 -13.77
C ILE A 816 -3.67 -31.77 -15.14
N SER A 817 -4.19 -30.55 -15.21
CA SER A 817 -4.47 -29.87 -16.48
C SER A 817 -3.71 -28.54 -16.52
N ALA A 818 -3.12 -28.21 -17.66
CA ALA A 818 -2.48 -26.92 -17.86
C ALA A 818 -3.50 -25.87 -18.31
N VAL A 819 -3.33 -24.64 -17.84
CA VAL A 819 -4.12 -23.49 -18.27
C VAL A 819 -3.34 -22.75 -19.36
N GLY A 820 -3.95 -22.51 -20.52
CA GLY A 820 -3.36 -21.78 -21.65
C GLY A 820 -3.92 -20.38 -21.84
N GLY A 821 -3.65 -19.80 -23.00
CA GLY A 821 -4.09 -18.45 -23.33
C GLY A 821 -5.60 -18.25 -23.21
N GLY A 822 -6.01 -17.11 -22.65
CA GLY A 822 -7.41 -16.79 -22.36
C GLY A 822 -8.06 -17.71 -21.31
N GLY A 823 -7.27 -18.44 -20.52
CA GLY A 823 -7.77 -19.34 -19.48
C GLY A 823 -8.25 -20.69 -20.01
N GLN A 824 -7.93 -21.04 -21.25
CA GLN A 824 -8.39 -22.28 -21.88
C GLN A 824 -7.67 -23.49 -21.24
N ILE A 825 -8.45 -24.43 -20.71
CA ILE A 825 -7.92 -25.64 -20.07
C ILE A 825 -7.47 -26.64 -21.15
N GLY A 826 -6.21 -27.06 -21.08
CA GLY A 826 -5.65 -28.10 -21.93
C GLY A 826 -6.15 -29.50 -21.54
N SER A 827 -5.83 -30.51 -22.35
CA SER A 827 -6.18 -31.89 -22.02
C SER A 827 -5.51 -32.37 -20.72
N SER A 828 -6.25 -33.08 -19.89
CA SER A 828 -5.76 -33.63 -18.62
C SER A 828 -4.66 -34.67 -18.84
N SER A 829 -3.78 -34.78 -17.84
CA SER A 829 -2.74 -35.80 -17.77
C SER A 829 -3.30 -37.22 -17.61
N ASN A 830 -2.39 -38.21 -17.55
CA ASN A 830 -2.72 -39.50 -16.94
C ASN A 830 -3.18 -39.31 -15.48
N THR A 831 -3.96 -40.25 -14.96
CA THR A 831 -4.30 -40.31 -13.53
C THR A 831 -3.13 -40.92 -12.76
N ALA A 832 -2.73 -40.29 -11.65
CA ALA A 832 -1.78 -40.85 -10.69
C ALA A 832 -2.49 -41.19 -9.38
N THR A 833 -2.30 -42.42 -8.89
CA THR A 833 -2.94 -42.92 -7.66
C THR A 833 -1.92 -43.18 -6.58
N VAL A 834 -2.28 -42.84 -5.34
CA VAL A 834 -1.44 -42.97 -4.16
C VAL A 834 -2.27 -43.48 -2.99
N ASN A 835 -1.64 -44.22 -2.06
CA ASN A 835 -2.28 -44.67 -0.83
C ASN A 835 -1.59 -44.00 0.36
N THR A 836 -2.34 -43.28 1.19
CA THR A 836 -1.82 -42.69 2.43
C THR A 836 -1.58 -43.77 3.49
N LYS A 837 -0.67 -43.51 4.43
CA LYS A 837 -0.44 -44.43 5.56
C LYS A 837 -1.69 -44.53 6.43
N SER A 838 -1.96 -45.72 6.97
CA SER A 838 -3.05 -45.91 7.94
C SER A 838 -2.62 -45.48 9.34
N LEU A 839 -3.50 -44.79 10.07
CA LEU A 839 -3.26 -44.43 11.46
C LEU A 839 -3.27 -45.66 12.38
N PRO A 840 -2.32 -45.78 13.33
CA PRO A 840 -2.35 -46.85 14.33
C PRO A 840 -3.63 -46.77 15.17
N ASN A 841 -4.46 -47.83 15.12
CA ASN A 841 -5.77 -47.90 15.79
C ASN A 841 -6.71 -46.72 15.46
N GLY A 842 -6.52 -46.07 14.30
CA GLY A 842 -7.31 -44.89 13.93
C GLY A 842 -7.02 -43.63 14.76
N LYS A 843 -5.95 -43.61 15.56
CA LYS A 843 -5.60 -42.48 16.44
C LYS A 843 -4.58 -41.56 15.78
N THR A 844 -4.76 -40.26 15.94
CA THR A 844 -3.86 -39.20 15.46
C THR A 844 -2.74 -38.89 16.43
N ILE A 845 -2.92 -39.21 17.71
CA ILE A 845 -1.93 -39.04 18.79
C ILE A 845 -1.66 -40.40 19.43
N VAL A 846 -0.39 -40.81 19.46
CA VAL A 846 0.04 -42.13 19.97
C VAL A 846 1.36 -42.02 20.75
N ASN A 847 1.81 -43.13 21.34
CA ASN A 847 3.11 -43.25 22.01
C ASN A 847 3.38 -42.18 23.10
N TYR A 848 2.31 -41.70 23.73
CA TYR A 848 2.40 -40.67 24.75
C TYR A 848 2.76 -41.26 26.11
N HIS A 849 3.67 -40.60 26.82
CA HIS A 849 4.07 -40.99 28.18
C HIS A 849 4.79 -39.85 28.88
N SER A 850 4.86 -39.92 30.21
CA SER A 850 5.62 -38.99 31.05
C SER A 850 6.78 -39.71 31.74
N SER A 851 7.82 -38.97 32.08
CA SER A 851 8.96 -39.40 32.89
C SER A 851 9.23 -38.36 33.98
N PRO A 852 8.49 -38.42 35.10
CA PRO A 852 8.62 -37.45 36.19
C PRO A 852 9.95 -37.58 36.94
N GLY A 853 10.65 -36.47 37.11
CA GLY A 853 11.73 -36.30 38.09
C GLY A 853 11.28 -35.43 39.26
N ALA A 854 12.16 -35.20 40.24
CA ALA A 854 11.83 -34.41 41.43
C ALA A 854 11.40 -32.98 41.05
N ASP A 855 12.18 -32.28 40.23
CA ASP A 855 11.97 -30.87 39.89
C ASP A 855 11.80 -30.62 38.38
N SER A 856 11.87 -31.67 37.56
CA SER A 856 11.69 -31.59 36.12
C SER A 856 11.06 -32.87 35.58
N THR A 857 10.23 -32.73 34.53
CA THR A 857 9.52 -33.84 33.90
C THR A 857 9.67 -33.77 32.40
N THR A 858 9.94 -34.91 31.78
CA THR A 858 9.82 -35.04 30.33
C THR A 858 8.47 -35.66 29.98
N VAL A 859 7.76 -35.07 29.03
CA VAL A 859 6.56 -35.67 28.41
C VAL A 859 6.82 -35.84 26.93
N GLN A 860 6.40 -36.96 26.36
CA GLN A 860 6.53 -37.25 24.94
C GLN A 860 5.18 -37.67 24.36
N ALA A 861 4.91 -37.35 23.09
CA ALA A 861 3.81 -37.90 22.30
C ALA A 861 4.14 -37.85 20.80
N ASP A 862 3.62 -38.79 20.02
CA ASP A 862 3.69 -38.74 18.56
C ASP A 862 2.40 -38.15 17.99
N ILE A 863 2.52 -37.06 17.23
CA ILE A 863 1.42 -36.34 16.58
C ILE A 863 1.50 -36.64 15.07
N LEU A 864 0.62 -37.52 14.58
CA LEU A 864 0.75 -38.13 13.23
C LEU A 864 0.10 -37.32 12.10
N VAL A 865 -0.68 -36.29 12.44
CA VAL A 865 -1.36 -35.41 11.48
C VAL A 865 -1.21 -33.95 11.93
N PRO A 866 -1.27 -32.98 11.01
CA PRO A 866 -1.07 -31.58 11.37
C PRO A 866 -2.22 -31.00 12.20
N TYR A 867 -1.89 -30.17 13.19
CA TYR A 867 -2.84 -29.37 13.96
C TYR A 867 -2.33 -27.93 14.11
N ALA A 868 -3.24 -26.98 14.35
CA ALA A 868 -2.87 -25.59 14.58
C ALA A 868 -2.22 -25.40 15.96
N PHE A 869 -2.76 -26.07 16.98
CA PHE A 869 -2.27 -26.01 18.35
C PHE A 869 -2.08 -27.40 18.93
N ILE A 870 -0.93 -27.59 19.60
CA ILE A 870 -0.67 -28.72 20.49
C ILE A 870 -0.43 -28.15 21.88
N ARG A 871 -1.31 -28.49 22.83
CA ARG A 871 -1.22 -28.08 24.22
C ARG A 871 -0.99 -29.29 25.11
N LEU A 872 -0.15 -29.11 26.12
CA LEU A 872 0.03 -30.08 27.19
C LEU A 872 -0.55 -29.52 28.47
N TYR A 873 -1.56 -30.16 29.04
CA TYR A 873 -2.12 -29.79 30.33
C TYR A 873 -1.66 -30.75 31.41
N ILE A 874 -1.38 -30.23 32.61
CA ILE A 874 -1.15 -31.06 33.81
C ILE A 874 -2.40 -30.99 34.67
N TRP A 875 -2.99 -32.15 34.93
CA TRP A 875 -4.26 -32.29 35.64
C TRP A 875 -4.09 -33.05 36.95
N ASN A 876 -4.93 -32.77 37.94
CA ASN A 876 -4.84 -33.40 39.26
C ASN A 876 -6.17 -33.97 39.78
N SER A 877 -7.30 -33.61 39.18
CA SER A 877 -8.64 -33.99 39.62
C SER A 877 -9.61 -34.24 38.47
N VAL A 878 -10.63 -35.06 38.72
CA VAL A 878 -11.84 -35.13 37.89
C VAL A 878 -12.84 -34.14 38.46
N GLY A 879 -13.22 -33.13 37.69
CA GLY A 879 -13.95 -31.95 38.15
C GLY A 879 -13.04 -30.90 38.81
N CYS A 880 -13.46 -29.63 38.76
CA CYS A 880 -12.78 -28.49 39.37
C CYS A 880 -13.54 -27.98 40.60
N GLU A 881 -12.80 -27.64 41.66
CA GLU A 881 -13.32 -26.95 42.85
C GLU A 881 -13.09 -25.43 42.69
N PHE A 882 -13.97 -24.75 41.95
CA PHE A 882 -13.74 -23.36 41.52
C PHE A 882 -13.58 -22.34 42.66
N ASP A 883 -14.11 -22.62 43.86
CA ASP A 883 -14.04 -21.70 45.01
C ASP A 883 -12.68 -21.77 45.74
N THR A 884 -12.04 -22.94 45.78
CA THR A 884 -10.85 -23.18 46.61
C THR A 884 -9.61 -23.61 45.85
N ASP A 885 -9.79 -24.20 44.68
CA ASP A 885 -8.71 -24.67 43.80
C ASP A 885 -9.11 -24.52 42.33
N PRO A 886 -9.22 -23.27 41.83
CA PRO A 886 -9.70 -23.01 40.48
C PRO A 886 -8.69 -23.55 39.45
N GLY A 887 -9.23 -24.16 38.40
CA GLY A 887 -8.46 -24.69 37.27
C GLY A 887 -9.25 -24.64 35.98
N TRP A 888 -8.57 -24.94 34.87
CA TRP A 888 -9.19 -25.02 33.55
C TRP A 888 -9.72 -26.43 33.28
N SER A 889 -10.97 -26.52 32.82
CA SER A 889 -11.65 -27.79 32.56
C SER A 889 -11.33 -28.32 31.16
N VAL A 890 -10.82 -29.55 31.06
CA VAL A 890 -10.64 -30.25 29.79
C VAL A 890 -11.56 -31.46 29.72
N ASN A 891 -12.53 -31.40 28.80
CA ASN A 891 -13.59 -32.41 28.69
C ASN A 891 -13.08 -33.72 28.06
N PHE A 892 -13.45 -34.84 28.68
CA PHE A 892 -13.28 -36.18 28.11
C PHE A 892 -14.63 -36.82 27.71
N LYS A 893 -15.75 -36.35 28.29
CA LYS A 893 -17.12 -36.60 27.82
C LYS A 893 -17.93 -35.30 27.93
N VAL A 894 -19.15 -35.32 27.40
CA VAL A 894 -20.11 -34.23 27.62
C VAL A 894 -20.33 -34.08 29.13
N ASP A 895 -20.11 -32.87 29.64
CA ASP A 895 -20.22 -32.49 31.06
C ASP A 895 -19.28 -33.23 32.04
N GLU A 896 -18.30 -34.01 31.56
CA GLU A 896 -17.26 -34.63 32.38
C GLU A 896 -15.86 -34.16 31.95
N TYR A 897 -15.10 -33.64 32.90
CA TYR A 897 -13.82 -32.97 32.65
C TYR A 897 -12.80 -33.20 33.75
N VAL A 898 -11.52 -33.06 33.41
CA VAL A 898 -10.43 -32.96 34.39
C VAL A 898 -10.15 -31.51 34.71
N CYS A 899 -9.66 -31.23 35.92
CA CYS A 899 -9.16 -29.92 36.30
C CYS A 899 -7.66 -29.81 36.06
N THR A 900 -7.28 -28.76 35.33
CA THR A 900 -5.90 -28.52 34.93
C THR A 900 -5.41 -27.20 35.54
N HIS A 901 -4.17 -27.21 36.03
CA HIS A 901 -3.57 -26.04 36.68
C HIS A 901 -2.39 -25.49 35.93
N TYR A 902 -1.80 -26.31 35.05
CA TYR A 902 -0.70 -25.91 34.20
C TYR A 902 -1.01 -26.25 32.76
N MET A 903 -0.59 -25.36 31.86
CA MET A 903 -0.68 -25.53 30.42
C MET A 903 0.69 -25.21 29.82
N VAL A 904 1.13 -26.03 28.88
CA VAL A 904 2.18 -25.66 27.94
C VAL A 904 1.54 -25.38 26.60
N GLU A 905 1.86 -24.22 26.04
CA GLU A 905 1.56 -23.86 24.67
C GLU A 905 2.85 -23.29 24.05
N GLY A 906 3.23 -23.82 22.89
CA GLY A 906 4.54 -23.53 22.28
C GLY A 906 5.69 -23.88 23.23
N THR A 907 6.55 -22.91 23.52
CA THR A 907 7.72 -23.05 24.40
C THR A 907 7.51 -22.42 25.77
N MET A 908 6.27 -22.15 26.17
CA MET A 908 5.95 -21.46 27.43
C MET A 908 5.07 -22.33 28.32
N LEU A 909 5.39 -22.34 29.62
CA LEU A 909 4.59 -22.91 30.68
C LEU A 909 3.77 -21.81 31.35
N TYR A 910 2.50 -22.10 31.57
CA TYR A 910 1.52 -21.24 32.22
C TYR A 910 0.92 -21.95 33.42
N LYS A 911 0.49 -21.15 34.41
CA LYS A 911 -0.31 -21.58 35.54
C LYS A 911 -1.68 -20.90 35.46
N TYR A 912 -2.74 -21.65 35.65
CA TYR A 912 -4.10 -21.11 35.63
C TYR A 912 -4.27 -20.04 36.71
N SER A 913 -4.92 -18.94 36.37
CA SER A 913 -5.12 -17.78 37.25
C SER A 913 -6.55 -17.25 37.24
N GLY A 914 -7.45 -17.89 36.48
CA GLY A 914 -8.85 -17.51 36.39
C GLY A 914 -9.64 -17.80 37.67
N THR A 915 -10.60 -16.94 37.95
CA THR A 915 -11.64 -17.17 38.96
C THR A 915 -12.99 -17.18 38.25
N LEU A 916 -13.90 -18.07 38.64
CA LEU A 916 -15.21 -18.17 38.03
C LEU A 916 -16.04 -16.92 38.40
N PRO A 917 -16.50 -16.11 37.42
CA PRO A 917 -17.33 -14.96 37.72
C PRO A 917 -18.67 -15.37 38.35
N GLU A 918 -19.21 -14.53 39.24
CA GLU A 918 -20.52 -14.78 39.87
C GLU A 918 -21.61 -14.95 38.79
N GLY A 919 -22.29 -16.10 38.81
CA GLY A 919 -23.32 -16.47 37.83
C GLY A 919 -22.82 -17.10 36.52
N SER A 920 -21.50 -17.22 36.32
CA SER A 920 -20.93 -17.99 35.20
C SER A 920 -20.82 -19.47 35.55
N THR A 921 -20.96 -20.33 34.53
CA THR A 921 -20.64 -21.77 34.60
C THR A 921 -19.39 -22.13 33.78
N ALA A 922 -18.83 -21.15 33.05
CA ALA A 922 -17.65 -21.33 32.22
C ALA A 922 -16.44 -20.68 32.90
N PRO A 923 -15.38 -21.44 33.25
CA PRO A 923 -14.14 -20.86 33.73
C PRO A 923 -13.56 -19.93 32.65
N PRO A 924 -13.06 -18.74 33.00
CA PRO A 924 -12.44 -17.85 32.04
C PRO A 924 -11.09 -18.43 31.55
N TRP A 925 -10.74 -18.18 30.29
CA TRP A 925 -9.41 -18.50 29.77
C TRP A 925 -8.39 -17.50 30.32
N ALA A 926 -7.87 -17.78 31.53
CA ALA A 926 -6.96 -16.88 32.23
C ALA A 926 -5.75 -17.66 32.76
N TRP A 927 -4.57 -17.27 32.27
CA TRP A 927 -3.31 -17.97 32.47
C TRP A 927 -2.19 -16.98 32.80
N SER A 928 -1.40 -17.29 33.83
CA SER A 928 -0.21 -16.53 34.21
C SER A 928 1.05 -17.27 33.75
N VAL A 929 1.96 -16.55 33.09
CA VAL A 929 3.24 -17.11 32.63
C VAL A 929 4.07 -17.57 33.83
N VAL A 930 4.55 -18.82 33.79
CA VAL A 930 5.51 -19.37 34.75
C VAL A 930 6.94 -19.21 34.23
N GLY A 931 7.17 -19.56 32.96
CA GLY A 931 8.49 -19.48 32.33
C GLY A 931 8.62 -20.37 31.09
N PRO A 932 9.79 -20.36 30.42
CA PRO A 932 10.02 -21.15 29.22
C PRO A 932 10.21 -22.65 29.52
N ILE A 933 9.95 -23.49 28.51
CA ILE A 933 10.23 -24.94 28.50
C ILE A 933 11.10 -25.30 27.30
N THR A 934 11.66 -26.52 27.29
CA THR A 934 12.29 -27.07 26.08
C THR A 934 11.28 -27.94 25.33
N LEU A 935 11.06 -27.65 24.05
CA LEU A 935 10.26 -28.46 23.14
C LEU A 935 11.17 -28.92 21.99
N ASP A 936 11.38 -30.22 21.89
CA ASP A 936 12.10 -30.87 20.79
C ASP A 936 11.09 -31.60 19.91
N ILE A 937 11.10 -31.31 18.60
CA ILE A 937 10.20 -31.94 17.63
C ILE A 937 11.07 -32.64 16.58
N LYS A 938 10.91 -33.95 16.46
CA LYS A 938 11.59 -34.77 15.47
C LYS A 938 10.60 -35.70 14.80
N ASP A 939 10.46 -35.56 13.48
CA ASP A 939 9.43 -36.25 12.70
C ASP A 939 8.04 -35.99 13.31
N TYR A 940 7.38 -37.02 13.88
CA TYR A 940 6.09 -36.86 14.59
C TYR A 940 6.24 -36.69 16.10
N THR A 941 7.44 -36.91 16.65
CA THR A 941 7.63 -37.00 18.09
C THR A 941 7.85 -35.63 18.68
N TYR A 942 6.92 -35.22 19.54
CA TYR A 942 7.00 -34.03 20.37
C TYR A 942 7.52 -34.43 21.74
N LYS A 943 8.55 -33.72 22.22
CA LYS A 943 9.13 -33.94 23.54
C LYS A 943 9.22 -32.63 24.31
N TRP A 944 8.38 -32.50 25.33
CA TRP A 944 8.38 -31.39 26.27
C TRP A 944 9.28 -31.70 27.48
N THR A 945 10.10 -30.75 27.89
CA THR A 945 10.84 -30.81 29.17
C THR A 945 10.41 -29.65 30.04
N LEU A 946 9.68 -29.98 31.11
CA LEU A 946 9.03 -29.04 32.01
C LEU A 946 9.91 -28.77 33.22
N PRO A 947 9.95 -27.52 33.73
CA PRO A 947 10.51 -27.17 35.04
C PRO A 947 9.51 -27.49 36.17
N LEU A 948 8.79 -28.59 36.03
CA LEU A 948 7.82 -29.12 36.99
C LEU A 948 8.15 -30.59 37.22
N GLY A 949 8.10 -31.02 38.47
CA GLY A 949 8.30 -32.40 38.86
C GLY A 949 7.50 -32.76 40.09
N THR A 950 7.72 -33.98 40.59
CA THR A 950 6.95 -34.56 41.70
C THR A 950 7.05 -33.77 43.01
N SER A 951 8.02 -32.87 43.15
CA SER A 951 8.14 -31.94 44.30
C SER A 951 7.07 -30.86 44.31
N THR A 952 6.47 -30.56 43.13
CA THR A 952 5.52 -29.47 42.93
C THR A 952 4.12 -29.99 42.63
N ILE A 953 4.00 -30.91 41.67
CA ILE A 953 2.72 -31.50 41.24
C ILE A 953 2.97 -32.89 40.65
N ASP A 954 1.96 -33.75 40.68
CA ASP A 954 2.01 -35.04 39.98
C ASP A 954 1.93 -34.83 38.47
N THR A 955 3.09 -34.77 37.83
CA THR A 955 3.24 -34.60 36.37
C THR A 955 3.09 -35.90 35.59
N SER A 956 2.79 -37.02 36.27
CA SER A 956 2.41 -38.25 35.57
C SER A 956 1.04 -38.14 34.90
N LYS A 957 0.22 -37.20 35.38
CA LYS A 957 -1.14 -36.93 34.93
C LYS A 957 -1.17 -35.76 33.96
N PHE A 958 -1.38 -36.04 32.69
CA PHE A 958 -1.37 -35.02 31.67
C PHE A 958 -2.42 -35.25 30.58
N VAL A 959 -2.70 -34.20 29.82
CA VAL A 959 -3.53 -34.23 28.62
C VAL A 959 -2.74 -33.66 27.47
N VAL A 960 -2.60 -34.41 26.38
CA VAL A 960 -2.17 -33.86 25.09
C VAL A 960 -3.43 -33.49 24.33
N GLN A 961 -3.65 -32.18 24.18
CA GLN A 961 -4.73 -31.63 23.37
C GLN A 961 -4.18 -31.17 22.03
N ALA A 962 -4.84 -31.57 20.95
CA ALA A 962 -4.55 -31.08 19.60
C ALA A 962 -5.81 -30.49 18.97
N GLN A 963 -5.71 -29.28 18.41
CA GLN A 963 -6.84 -28.50 17.90
C GLN A 963 -6.49 -27.77 16.59
N GLY A 964 -7.48 -27.63 15.70
CA GLY A 964 -7.36 -26.90 14.44
C GLY A 964 -6.89 -27.79 13.30
N TYR A 965 -7.40 -27.57 12.08
CA TYR A 965 -7.16 -28.33 10.84
C TYR A 965 -7.60 -29.80 10.85
N ASN A 966 -7.68 -30.42 12.03
CA ASN A 966 -8.25 -31.73 12.28
C ASN A 966 -9.17 -31.67 13.50
N PRO A 967 -10.09 -32.64 13.67
CA PRO A 967 -11.00 -32.67 14.80
C PRO A 967 -10.27 -32.58 16.15
N LEU A 968 -10.80 -31.74 17.05
CA LEU A 968 -10.28 -31.59 18.42
C LEU A 968 -10.07 -32.95 19.07
N THR A 969 -8.85 -33.21 19.49
CA THR A 969 -8.44 -34.50 20.06
C THR A 969 -7.81 -34.24 21.42
N ASN A 970 -8.40 -34.81 22.47
CA ASN A 970 -7.82 -34.83 23.81
C ASN A 970 -7.38 -36.26 24.11
N VAL A 971 -6.10 -36.45 24.40
CA VAL A 971 -5.54 -37.72 24.88
C VAL A 971 -5.11 -37.56 26.32
N PHE A 972 -5.67 -38.39 27.18
CA PHE A 972 -5.45 -38.32 28.62
C PHE A 972 -4.54 -39.46 29.06
N GLU A 973 -3.62 -39.14 29.96
CA GLU A 973 -2.82 -40.11 30.69
C GLU A 973 -2.86 -39.76 32.18
N PRO A 974 -3.34 -40.66 33.07
CA PRO A 974 -4.16 -41.84 32.74
C PRO A 974 -5.55 -41.42 32.19
N ASP A 975 -6.33 -42.38 31.69
CA ASP A 975 -7.72 -42.14 31.23
C ASP A 975 -8.62 -41.70 32.41
N PRO A 976 -9.17 -40.47 32.42
CA PRO A 976 -9.99 -39.98 33.51
C PRO A 976 -11.34 -40.70 33.60
N SER A 977 -11.82 -41.31 32.50
CA SER A 977 -13.08 -42.04 32.47
C SER A 977 -13.02 -43.35 33.27
N ALA A 978 -11.82 -43.80 33.60
CA ALA A 978 -11.60 -44.89 34.55
C ALA A 978 -12.06 -44.51 35.97
N TYR A 979 -12.09 -43.23 36.33
CA TYR A 979 -12.43 -42.77 37.67
C TYR A 979 -13.88 -42.28 37.74
N ASP A 980 -14.64 -42.77 38.72
CA ASP A 980 -15.95 -42.24 39.10
C ASP A 980 -15.87 -41.65 40.51
N CYS A 981 -15.74 -40.34 40.61
CA CYS A 981 -15.65 -39.66 41.91
C CYS A 981 -17.01 -39.51 42.62
N LYS A 982 -18.08 -40.13 42.09
CA LYS A 982 -19.36 -40.20 42.78
C LYS A 982 -19.30 -41.25 43.87
N GLY A 983 -19.97 -40.95 44.97
CA GLY A 983 -20.07 -41.83 46.13
C GLY A 983 -21.27 -41.43 46.98
N SER A 984 -21.42 -42.08 48.12
CA SER A 984 -22.46 -41.71 49.07
C SER A 984 -22.29 -40.26 49.55
N SER A 985 -23.38 -39.52 49.70
CA SER A 985 -23.37 -38.19 50.33
C SER A 985 -22.80 -38.24 51.76
N MET A 986 -22.89 -39.41 52.42
CA MET A 986 -22.36 -39.68 53.75
C MET A 986 -20.84 -39.75 53.82
N CYS A 987 -20.14 -39.78 52.69
CA CYS A 987 -18.68 -39.72 52.64
C CYS A 987 -18.11 -38.39 53.16
N THR A 988 -18.97 -37.40 53.38
CA THR A 988 -18.65 -36.11 54.00
C THR A 988 -18.59 -36.16 55.53
N THR A 989 -18.93 -37.30 56.15
CA THR A 989 -18.95 -37.48 57.61
C THR A 989 -17.58 -37.14 58.24
N PRO A 990 -17.54 -36.47 59.40
CA PRO A 990 -16.30 -36.27 60.15
C PRO A 990 -15.56 -37.60 60.39
N ASP A 991 -14.22 -37.58 60.30
CA ASP A 991 -13.33 -38.75 60.43
C ASP A 991 -13.43 -39.84 59.35
N PHE A 992 -14.31 -39.71 58.34
CA PHE A 992 -14.47 -40.70 57.26
C PHE A 992 -13.15 -41.07 56.58
N VAL A 993 -12.34 -40.07 56.21
CA VAL A 993 -11.02 -40.29 55.58
C VAL A 993 -10.08 -41.08 56.50
N LYS A 994 -10.06 -40.76 57.79
CA LYS A 994 -9.22 -41.49 58.76
C LYS A 994 -9.64 -42.95 58.85
N TRP A 995 -10.95 -43.22 58.76
CA TRP A 995 -11.45 -44.59 58.71
C TRP A 995 -11.03 -45.30 57.42
N CYS A 996 -11.08 -44.64 56.26
CA CYS A 996 -10.58 -45.21 55.00
C CYS A 996 -9.08 -45.52 55.08
N ASP A 997 -8.28 -44.58 55.60
CA ASP A 997 -6.84 -44.75 55.78
C ASP A 997 -6.54 -45.92 56.72
N HIS A 998 -7.34 -46.09 57.79
CA HIS A 998 -7.20 -47.25 58.66
C HIS A 998 -7.58 -48.55 57.96
N ALA A 999 -8.69 -48.57 57.23
CA ALA A 999 -9.17 -49.74 56.49
C ALA A 999 -8.12 -50.21 55.45
N VAL A 1000 -7.55 -49.28 54.67
CA VAL A 1000 -6.57 -49.64 53.64
C VAL A 1000 -5.23 -50.09 54.26
N ASN A 1001 -4.80 -49.47 55.37
CA ASN A 1001 -3.52 -49.79 56.01
C ASN A 1001 -3.57 -51.08 56.84
N THR A 1002 -4.76 -51.64 57.07
CA THR A 1002 -4.98 -52.93 57.72
C THR A 1002 -5.31 -54.06 56.74
N LEU A 1003 -5.15 -53.82 55.43
CA LEU A 1003 -5.20 -54.87 54.40
C LEU A 1003 -4.03 -55.86 54.53
N GLN A 1004 -4.20 -57.08 54.03
CA GLN A 1004 -3.11 -58.04 53.85
C GLN A 1004 -2.29 -57.66 52.60
N ARG A 1005 -1.12 -57.05 52.80
CA ARG A 1005 -0.29 -56.39 51.76
C ARG A 1005 0.71 -57.33 51.06
N TYR A 1006 0.25 -58.47 50.53
CA TYR A 1006 1.08 -59.35 49.71
C TYR A 1006 1.01 -58.95 48.22
N ASP A 1007 2.01 -59.35 47.42
CA ASP A 1007 2.07 -59.14 45.96
C ASP A 1007 1.28 -60.20 45.17
N ASP A 1008 0.98 -61.35 45.78
CA ASP A 1008 0.11 -62.36 45.17
C ASP A 1008 -1.36 -61.91 45.24
N PRO A 1009 -2.20 -62.23 44.23
CA PRO A 1009 -3.63 -61.91 44.25
C PRO A 1009 -4.33 -62.50 45.50
N PHE A 1010 -4.93 -61.64 46.32
CA PHE A 1010 -5.59 -62.02 47.57
C PHE A 1010 -7.04 -61.52 47.65
N TYR A 1011 -7.33 -60.39 47.00
CA TYR A 1011 -8.66 -59.79 46.95
C TYR A 1011 -9.31 -60.10 45.60
N PHE A 1012 -10.56 -60.56 45.60
CA PHE A 1012 -11.29 -61.00 44.41
C PHE A 1012 -12.76 -60.59 44.45
N ALA A 1013 -13.36 -60.33 43.30
CA ALA A 1013 -14.81 -60.17 43.19
C ALA A 1013 -15.47 -61.56 43.24
N THR A 1014 -16.48 -61.75 44.12
CA THR A 1014 -17.15 -63.06 44.28
C THR A 1014 -18.47 -63.12 43.52
N SER A 1015 -18.83 -64.30 43.02
CA SER A 1015 -20.19 -64.58 42.56
C SER A 1015 -21.16 -64.51 43.74
N ALA A 1016 -22.25 -63.76 43.59
CA ALA A 1016 -23.27 -63.47 44.60
C ALA A 1016 -23.51 -64.59 45.63
N ASN A 1017 -23.27 -64.29 46.90
CA ASN A 1017 -23.84 -65.05 48.02
C ASN A 1017 -24.99 -64.27 48.67
N GLU A 1018 -25.80 -64.99 49.46
CA GLU A 1018 -27.18 -64.70 49.91
C GLU A 1018 -27.44 -63.34 50.61
N THR A 1019 -26.42 -62.52 50.87
CA THR A 1019 -26.55 -61.17 51.43
C THR A 1019 -26.52 -60.05 50.38
N GLY A 1020 -26.29 -60.37 49.10
CA GLY A 1020 -26.42 -59.41 48.00
C GLY A 1020 -25.29 -58.36 47.89
N ILE A 1021 -24.14 -58.57 48.53
CA ILE A 1021 -22.98 -57.67 48.46
C ILE A 1021 -21.83 -58.38 47.72
N ASN A 1022 -21.54 -57.95 46.48
CA ASN A 1022 -20.54 -58.53 45.58
C ASN A 1022 -19.18 -57.80 45.68
N GLN A 1023 -18.49 -57.86 46.82
CA GLN A 1023 -17.21 -57.16 46.98
C GLN A 1023 -16.28 -57.80 48.04
N SER A 1024 -14.96 -57.75 47.86
CA SER A 1024 -13.96 -58.09 48.90
C SER A 1024 -13.04 -56.90 49.17
N GLY A 1025 -12.43 -56.81 50.34
CA GLY A 1025 -11.64 -55.64 50.75
C GLY A 1025 -11.64 -55.47 52.26
N ASN A 1026 -11.63 -54.23 52.74
CA ASN A 1026 -11.68 -53.92 54.17
C ASN A 1026 -12.51 -52.66 54.45
N CYS A 1027 -13.03 -52.56 55.67
CA CYS A 1027 -13.71 -51.36 56.15
C CYS A 1027 -13.28 -51.03 57.59
N TRP A 1028 -13.52 -49.80 58.03
CA TRP A 1028 -13.29 -49.36 59.41
C TRP A 1028 -14.26 -48.24 59.77
N GLY A 1029 -14.60 -48.07 61.05
CA GLY A 1029 -15.53 -47.00 61.47
C GLY A 1029 -15.89 -47.03 62.95
N ASP A 1030 -17.12 -46.64 63.29
CA ASP A 1030 -17.66 -46.59 64.67
C ASP A 1030 -18.87 -47.52 64.88
N GLN A 1031 -18.99 -48.59 64.09
CA GLN A 1031 -20.14 -49.50 63.97
C GLN A 1031 -21.43 -48.89 63.38
N THR A 1032 -21.59 -47.57 63.38
CA THR A 1032 -22.76 -46.89 62.77
C THR A 1032 -22.41 -46.20 61.46
N ARG A 1033 -21.16 -45.76 61.32
CA ARG A 1033 -20.61 -45.02 60.19
C ARG A 1033 -19.23 -45.57 59.91
N SER A 1034 -18.95 -45.92 58.67
CA SER A 1034 -17.68 -46.57 58.32
C SER A 1034 -17.30 -46.24 56.89
N CYS A 1035 -16.00 -46.30 56.61
CA CYS A 1035 -15.48 -46.28 55.25
C CYS A 1035 -15.08 -47.70 54.84
N GLY A 1036 -15.41 -48.07 53.60
CA GLY A 1036 -14.96 -49.32 53.00
C GLY A 1036 -14.15 -49.08 51.72
N VAL A 1037 -13.12 -49.89 51.53
CA VAL A 1037 -12.26 -49.94 50.34
C VAL A 1037 -12.36 -51.36 49.79
N PHE A 1038 -12.97 -51.49 48.61
CA PHE A 1038 -13.36 -52.78 48.05
C PHE A 1038 -12.97 -52.94 46.59
N ILE A 1039 -12.82 -54.20 46.17
CA ILE A 1039 -12.82 -54.63 44.78
C ILE A 1039 -14.20 -55.20 44.41
N GLN A 1040 -14.68 -54.84 43.23
CA GLN A 1040 -15.93 -55.25 42.59
C GLN A 1040 -15.63 -55.63 41.13
N GLY A 1041 -16.45 -56.49 40.52
CA GLY A 1041 -16.23 -56.94 39.14
C GLY A 1041 -16.81 -58.32 38.87
N ASP A 1042 -16.47 -58.90 37.72
CA ASP A 1042 -16.80 -60.30 37.42
C ASP A 1042 -15.84 -61.28 38.13
N ALA A 1043 -16.06 -62.58 37.97
CA ALA A 1043 -15.26 -63.61 38.63
C ALA A 1043 -13.78 -63.66 38.21
N SER A 1044 -13.37 -62.92 37.16
CA SER A 1044 -11.97 -62.81 36.72
C SER A 1044 -11.21 -61.68 37.44
N CYS A 1045 -11.93 -60.82 38.17
CA CYS A 1045 -11.35 -59.70 38.86
C CYS A 1045 -10.66 -60.11 40.16
N SER A 1046 -9.32 -60.11 40.16
CA SER A 1046 -8.48 -60.38 41.34
C SER A 1046 -7.22 -59.52 41.36
N ILE A 1047 -6.88 -58.96 42.52
CA ILE A 1047 -5.70 -58.11 42.71
C ILE A 1047 -4.95 -58.44 44.00
N SER A 1048 -3.69 -58.03 44.06
CA SER A 1048 -2.88 -58.11 45.28
C SER A 1048 -3.31 -57.05 46.30
N GLY A 1049 -2.96 -57.25 47.57
CA GLY A 1049 -3.22 -56.21 48.58
C GLY A 1049 -2.38 -54.95 48.38
N ASN A 1050 -1.21 -55.09 47.74
CA ASN A 1050 -0.40 -53.95 47.33
C ASN A 1050 -1.07 -53.13 46.22
N ASP A 1051 -1.67 -53.80 45.23
CA ASP A 1051 -2.42 -53.14 44.16
C ASP A 1051 -3.66 -52.43 44.71
N LEU A 1052 -4.45 -53.09 45.56
CA LEU A 1052 -5.63 -52.47 46.18
C LEU A 1052 -5.27 -51.22 46.99
N TRP A 1053 -4.13 -51.25 47.69
CA TRP A 1053 -3.65 -50.08 48.40
C TRP A 1053 -3.15 -48.99 47.45
N ASN A 1054 -2.43 -49.35 46.39
CA ASN A 1054 -1.96 -48.38 45.40
C ASN A 1054 -3.15 -47.71 44.68
N ASP A 1055 -4.17 -48.47 44.31
CA ASP A 1055 -5.39 -47.96 43.71
C ASP A 1055 -6.18 -47.06 44.66
N TYR A 1056 -6.24 -47.42 45.94
CA TYR A 1056 -6.75 -46.51 46.97
C TYR A 1056 -5.97 -45.20 46.96
N GLN A 1057 -4.63 -45.24 46.99
CA GLN A 1057 -3.83 -44.02 46.93
C GLN A 1057 -4.11 -43.22 45.65
N ASN A 1058 -4.31 -43.88 44.51
CA ASN A 1058 -4.64 -43.23 43.24
C ASN A 1058 -5.99 -42.51 43.31
N ILE A 1059 -7.06 -43.19 43.79
CA ILE A 1059 -8.38 -42.58 44.00
C ILE A 1059 -8.28 -41.41 44.99
N ARG A 1060 -7.53 -41.56 46.08
CA ARG A 1060 -7.34 -40.52 47.12
C ARG A 1060 -6.58 -39.29 46.61
N LYS A 1061 -5.59 -39.50 45.73
CA LYS A 1061 -4.72 -38.45 45.17
C LYS A 1061 -5.31 -37.77 43.94
N ILE A 1062 -6.39 -38.29 43.37
CA ILE A 1062 -7.16 -37.61 42.33
C ILE A 1062 -8.17 -36.70 43.02
N GLY A 1063 -8.03 -35.38 42.84
CA GLY A 1063 -9.01 -34.44 43.36
C GLY A 1063 -10.40 -34.74 42.78
N GLY A 1064 -11.47 -34.39 43.51
CA GLY A 1064 -12.83 -34.87 43.24
C GLY A 1064 -13.14 -36.23 43.87
N CYS A 1065 -12.22 -37.20 43.81
CA CYS A 1065 -12.34 -38.55 44.42
C CYS A 1065 -11.81 -38.60 45.87
N SER A 1066 -11.48 -37.43 46.45
CA SER A 1066 -10.75 -37.23 47.72
C SER A 1066 -11.47 -37.70 49.00
N LYS A 1067 -12.63 -38.35 48.88
CA LYS A 1067 -13.39 -38.96 49.99
C LYS A 1067 -13.90 -40.32 49.55
N CYS A 1068 -14.77 -40.32 48.55
CA CYS A 1068 -15.32 -41.52 47.93
C CYS A 1068 -15.14 -41.46 46.42
N GLY A 1069 -15.21 -42.63 45.81
CA GLY A 1069 -15.10 -42.78 44.38
C GLY A 1069 -14.72 -44.19 44.01
N SER A 1070 -14.70 -44.47 42.73
CA SER A 1070 -14.31 -45.75 42.18
C SER A 1070 -13.30 -45.59 41.04
N PHE A 1071 -12.52 -46.63 40.79
CA PHE A 1071 -11.53 -46.72 39.72
C PHE A 1071 -11.70 -48.03 38.95
N HIS A 1072 -12.02 -47.92 37.66
CA HIS A 1072 -12.08 -49.02 36.71
C HIS A 1072 -10.67 -49.27 36.16
N ARG A 1073 -10.11 -50.41 36.53
CA ARG A 1073 -8.81 -50.87 36.04
C ARG A 1073 -8.95 -51.44 34.63
N GLU A 1074 -7.84 -51.44 33.89
CA GLU A 1074 -7.77 -52.02 32.55
C GLU A 1074 -8.05 -53.54 32.52
N ASP A 1075 -7.81 -54.23 33.64
CA ASP A 1075 -8.08 -55.66 33.81
C ASP A 1075 -9.57 -55.97 34.08
N GLY A 1076 -10.45 -54.96 34.06
CA GLY A 1076 -11.90 -55.11 34.26
C GLY A 1076 -12.35 -55.02 35.72
N CYS A 1077 -11.43 -54.84 36.66
CA CYS A 1077 -11.75 -54.65 38.07
C CYS A 1077 -12.23 -53.23 38.40
N LEU A 1078 -13.19 -53.12 39.30
CA LEU A 1078 -13.66 -51.86 39.87
C LEU A 1078 -13.23 -51.75 41.34
N ILE A 1079 -12.41 -50.75 41.66
CA ILE A 1079 -12.03 -50.45 43.05
C ILE A 1079 -12.92 -49.34 43.57
N THR A 1080 -13.54 -49.49 44.74
CA THR A 1080 -14.49 -48.52 45.29
C THR A 1080 -14.14 -48.14 46.71
N ILE A 1081 -14.07 -46.83 46.97
CA ILE A 1081 -14.07 -46.22 48.31
C ILE A 1081 -15.46 -45.65 48.55
N ASN A 1082 -16.22 -46.19 49.50
CA ASN A 1082 -17.57 -45.70 49.78
C ASN A 1082 -17.96 -45.82 51.26
N TYR A 1083 -19.02 -45.11 51.63
CA TYR A 1083 -19.65 -45.26 52.94
C TYR A 1083 -20.30 -46.62 53.08
N VAL A 1084 -20.05 -47.26 54.22
CA VAL A 1084 -20.65 -48.54 54.60
C VAL A 1084 -21.33 -48.39 55.96
N TYR A 1085 -22.55 -48.91 56.05
CA TYR A 1085 -23.27 -49.03 57.30
C TYR A 1085 -22.88 -50.36 57.98
N GLN A 1086 -22.56 -50.33 59.27
CA GLN A 1086 -22.17 -51.50 60.07
C GLN A 1086 -20.95 -52.26 59.54
N CYS A 1087 -19.76 -51.68 59.68
CA CYS A 1087 -18.51 -52.42 59.48
C CYS A 1087 -18.18 -53.29 60.70
N ASP A 1088 -17.90 -54.58 60.48
CA ASP A 1088 -17.68 -55.59 61.53
C ASP A 1088 -16.19 -55.78 61.93
N ASN A 1089 -15.29 -54.91 61.48
CA ASN A 1089 -13.83 -55.15 61.56
C ASN A 1089 -13.15 -54.59 62.82
N HIS A 1090 -13.86 -54.51 63.96
CA HIS A 1090 -13.29 -54.09 65.25
C HIS A 1090 -12.60 -55.23 66.04
N GLY A 1091 -12.31 -56.36 65.39
CA GLY A 1091 -11.71 -57.57 65.99
C GLY A 1091 -10.20 -57.56 65.97
#